data_AF-A0AAD6NKL7-F1
#
_entry.id   AF-A0AAD6NKL7-F1
#
_cell.length_a   1.000
_cell.length_b   1.000
_cell.length_c   1.000
_cell.angle_alpha   90.00
_cell.angle_beta   90.00
_cell.angle_gamma   90.00
#
_symmetry.space_group_name_H-M   'P 1'
#
loop_
_entity.id
_entity.type
_entity.pdbx_description
1 polymer ?
#
loop_
_entity_poly.entity_id
_entity_poly.type
_entity_poly.pdbx_seq_one_letter_code
_entity_poly.pdbx_strand_id
1 'polypeptide(L)'
;MWPFIRISLEPLFTLLSRRPVPFSIRWRYFAFTPGFLLINSIKYFPWLFSSAYRAYYIPSAHGTHQIRFIVFEPTYSAASPSRSKPRPLHLVVHGGAFLQGLAEQDAYIANRVCRETGAVTVSVQYRGAPRFPFPAAHDDVDDVLAHLLSPEWVQRFNIDLNNVTVSGVSAGGNLALSASLHHIGRIAAAVALCTVVELRKAPWEKPIPANYPKSDPLAFMLPVFDAYAGPERQKNLTNERLNVILAPADKLPRDMLFLVPTKDILLHEQTVLVERLKKETEGSGRRVETVFYEDEIHGWIDSQPPAKLLSTLPFHQNPDFVNRGDTLTEIDKRCSRPGGRAALVGLGGVGKSQLAIEYFFNVREKPQRIQVFWVYGSSTAKFVAAYKDIADKLQLPGRDDSTANMLHLVHNWLCSEDSGRWFMVLDSADDKNLFFPQEHSAASKGSVSSIKLADFLPKSQNGSILITSRNRDLARKLIGRDIDVLEIQQMSLDEGLRLLQNKLSRPSKPVVELRSGPDSEPAKALLAALGYMPLAISQAAAYINQRYPPVTIQGYLQQFHDSDERREELLTRESLDLCREEGASNSILATYQISFNPQGIPGFMIWNHFDGNPDAENGRNRRHKIDSDLGFLIDLSLVATNPDGDTFVMHPLVQFATRTCLKSMKIEGRVRQKFLAVLSEEFPYGDIGTWSQCQLLLPHVEPWVNMQLTNNEDAACWTKVMTKAAWYLQGRGLYTQAKFMLRRSWETGKQVLGINHPYTFVSARLLATVLSLQGSSEEAEQILQGVLELDKNQLDCRHCLGFVLHSKGKYEEAERLFRQLSKEYEEREGKKVLSTLMVLNNRAAALEALGEFGEAESIIRQLETRSSAHNIKEMSPANTRLLDNEAGEAPESRFTHSSSFLPLGLSRPLKTPPRAMRIAVALLTCIAVFLGLSFSHLGPSLAAESKFAFNFHSSPSTHDTSRPLILYAYHETENARRNALFFIAHGLHAAADFVFILNGETNLTESLPVASNIRSVQRSNTCYDMGAYKEVLTADDGAVLKRYSRFILMNASIRGPFLPPWSRECWSDVFLEKVTDTTKLVGMTYNCKSYFGFPHIQSMILATDRTGLDAILPRLSCASDWMSAVYMESNTTEAIWDAGYSVFALMSAYSSHSDYPAVCTNGDVLFEGAYFGSTLHPYDTVFQKANRNYGVNTLARLTEWTDAAGYSSWEVCGRGAREKMGPLGGWGRWNQTPFE
;
A
#
# COMPACT_ATOMS: atom_id res chain seq x y z
N MET A 1 -8.25 -16.18 -37.88
CA MET A 1 -9.59 -15.54 -37.79
C MET A 1 -10.58 -15.99 -38.87
N TRP A 2 -10.35 -15.78 -40.18
CA TRP A 2 -11.32 -16.15 -41.23
C TRP A 2 -11.84 -17.60 -41.21
N PRO A 3 -11.01 -18.65 -40.95
CA PRO A 3 -11.52 -20.03 -40.83
C PRO A 3 -12.51 -20.22 -39.67
N PHE A 4 -12.31 -19.52 -38.56
CA PHE A 4 -13.20 -19.53 -37.39
C PHE A 4 -14.54 -18.86 -37.71
N ILE A 5 -14.53 -17.71 -38.38
CA ILE A 5 -15.78 -17.05 -38.84
C ILE A 5 -16.55 -17.99 -39.78
N ARG A 6 -15.85 -18.67 -40.70
CA ARG A 6 -16.47 -19.61 -41.63
C ARG A 6 -17.14 -20.79 -40.93
N ILE A 7 -16.46 -21.46 -39.99
CA ILE A 7 -17.05 -22.62 -39.27
C ILE A 7 -18.25 -22.20 -38.38
N SER A 8 -18.25 -20.98 -37.84
CA SER A 8 -19.38 -20.46 -37.05
C SER A 8 -20.62 -20.14 -37.90
N LEU A 9 -20.44 -19.78 -39.17
CA LEU A 9 -21.55 -19.42 -40.08
C LEU A 9 -22.03 -20.58 -40.97
N GLU A 10 -21.22 -21.62 -41.18
CA GLU A 10 -21.55 -22.80 -42.00
C GLU A 10 -22.86 -23.51 -41.60
N PRO A 11 -23.23 -23.68 -40.31
CA PRO A 11 -24.50 -24.27 -39.92
C PRO A 11 -25.70 -23.41 -40.31
N LEU A 12 -25.58 -22.08 -40.23
CA LEU A 12 -26.64 -21.15 -40.63
C LEU A 12 -26.87 -21.21 -42.15
N PHE A 13 -25.78 -21.22 -42.94
CA PHE A 13 -25.89 -21.44 -44.39
C PHE A 13 -26.47 -22.81 -44.73
N THR A 14 -26.11 -23.86 -43.97
CA THR A 14 -26.61 -25.22 -44.17
C THR A 14 -28.10 -25.32 -43.87
N LEU A 15 -28.57 -24.71 -42.77
CA LEU A 15 -29.98 -24.61 -42.38
C LEU A 15 -30.83 -23.96 -43.49
N LEU A 16 -30.38 -22.80 -43.98
CA LEU A 16 -31.08 -21.99 -44.99
C LEU A 16 -30.96 -22.55 -46.42
N SER A 17 -30.05 -23.50 -46.67
CA SER A 17 -29.85 -24.05 -48.02
C SER A 17 -31.02 -24.93 -48.49
N ARG A 18 -31.38 -24.82 -49.78
CA ARG A 18 -32.33 -25.73 -50.45
C ARG A 18 -31.68 -27.04 -50.96
N ARG A 19 -30.53 -27.42 -50.41
CA ARG A 19 -29.76 -28.63 -50.80
C ARG A 19 -30.45 -29.92 -50.31
N PRO A 20 -30.14 -31.10 -50.88
CA PRO A 20 -30.82 -32.37 -50.58
C PRO A 20 -30.44 -32.99 -49.21
N VAL A 21 -30.34 -32.16 -48.16
CA VAL A 21 -30.18 -32.62 -46.77
C VAL A 21 -31.54 -32.53 -46.07
N PRO A 22 -32.06 -33.64 -45.48
CA PRO A 22 -33.30 -33.62 -44.71
C PRO A 22 -33.33 -32.50 -43.67
N PHE A 23 -34.47 -31.81 -43.55
CA PHE A 23 -34.62 -30.72 -42.57
C PHE A 23 -34.36 -31.20 -41.13
N SER A 24 -34.71 -32.45 -40.84
CA SER A 24 -34.44 -33.15 -39.58
C SER A 24 -32.96 -33.28 -39.21
N ILE A 25 -32.05 -33.25 -40.18
CA ILE A 25 -30.60 -33.21 -39.96
C ILE A 25 -30.11 -31.76 -39.90
N ARG A 26 -30.60 -30.90 -40.80
CA ARG A 26 -30.22 -29.47 -40.87
C ARG A 26 -30.49 -28.71 -39.57
N TRP A 27 -31.68 -28.86 -38.97
CA TRP A 27 -32.01 -28.15 -37.73
C TRP A 27 -31.19 -28.67 -36.54
N ARG A 28 -30.98 -30.01 -36.44
CA ARG A 28 -30.17 -30.60 -35.37
C ARG A 28 -28.71 -30.17 -35.45
N TYR A 29 -28.13 -30.15 -36.65
CA TYR A 29 -26.77 -29.65 -36.88
C TYR A 29 -26.62 -28.17 -36.48
N PHE A 30 -27.60 -27.33 -36.83
CA PHE A 30 -27.65 -25.94 -36.37
C PHE A 30 -27.75 -25.84 -34.84
N ALA A 31 -28.65 -26.60 -34.20
CA ALA A 31 -28.84 -26.59 -32.74
C ALA A 31 -27.63 -27.11 -31.96
N PHE A 32 -26.89 -28.07 -32.51
CA PHE A 32 -25.69 -28.65 -31.90
C PHE A 32 -24.48 -27.73 -31.96
N THR A 33 -24.37 -26.90 -33.00
CA THR A 33 -23.13 -26.17 -33.26
C THR A 33 -22.74 -25.16 -32.18
N PRO A 34 -23.64 -24.38 -31.54
CA PRO A 34 -23.28 -23.54 -30.40
C PRO A 34 -22.62 -24.33 -29.25
N GLY A 35 -23.16 -25.51 -28.90
CA GLY A 35 -22.58 -26.39 -27.89
C GLY A 35 -21.23 -26.98 -28.32
N PHE A 36 -21.13 -27.44 -29.56
CA PHE A 36 -19.89 -27.98 -30.12
C PHE A 36 -18.76 -26.94 -30.20
N LEU A 37 -19.09 -25.70 -30.61
CA LEU A 37 -18.16 -24.58 -30.63
C LEU A 37 -17.78 -24.16 -29.22
N LEU A 38 -18.71 -24.15 -28.26
CA LEU A 38 -18.40 -23.85 -26.85
C LEU A 38 -17.40 -24.86 -26.28
N ILE A 39 -17.69 -26.17 -26.42
CA ILE A 39 -16.82 -27.26 -25.94
C ILE A 39 -15.42 -27.15 -26.54
N ASN A 40 -15.31 -26.95 -27.86
CA ASN A 40 -13.99 -26.87 -28.52
C ASN A 40 -13.36 -25.47 -28.50
N SER A 41 -14.06 -24.42 -28.08
CA SER A 41 -13.51 -23.06 -28.00
C SER A 41 -12.29 -22.99 -27.07
N ILE A 42 -12.37 -23.68 -25.93
CA ILE A 42 -11.27 -23.83 -24.96
C ILE A 42 -10.02 -24.41 -25.64
N LYS A 43 -10.20 -25.32 -26.60
CA LYS A 43 -9.11 -25.92 -27.38
C LYS A 43 -8.58 -24.96 -28.43
N TYR A 44 -9.43 -24.35 -29.26
CA TYR A 44 -8.98 -23.50 -30.38
C TYR A 44 -8.36 -22.17 -29.93
N PHE A 45 -8.98 -21.49 -28.96
CA PHE A 45 -8.69 -20.07 -28.68
C PHE A 45 -7.23 -19.78 -28.31
N PRO A 46 -6.55 -20.60 -27.47
CA PRO A 46 -5.12 -20.44 -27.18
C PRO A 46 -4.22 -20.53 -28.42
N TRP A 47 -4.67 -21.22 -29.48
CA TRP A 47 -3.90 -21.47 -30.69
C TRP A 47 -4.28 -20.57 -31.87
N LEU A 48 -5.45 -19.92 -31.86
CA LEU A 48 -5.90 -19.02 -32.96
C LEU A 48 -4.96 -17.85 -33.27
N PHE A 49 -4.12 -17.45 -32.32
CA PHE A 49 -3.11 -16.39 -32.45
C PHE A 49 -1.68 -16.87 -32.11
N SER A 50 -1.47 -18.18 -31.98
CA SER A 50 -0.17 -18.73 -31.61
C SER A 50 0.82 -18.67 -32.79
N SER A 51 2.04 -18.21 -32.51
CA SER A 51 3.15 -18.22 -33.46
C SER A 51 3.87 -19.58 -33.55
N ALA A 52 3.39 -20.61 -32.83
CA ALA A 52 4.01 -21.93 -32.76
C ALA A 52 3.86 -22.79 -34.04
N TYR A 53 2.93 -22.44 -34.94
CA TYR A 53 2.70 -23.14 -36.19
C TYR A 53 2.62 -22.19 -37.39
N ARG A 54 2.73 -22.77 -38.59
CA ARG A 54 2.46 -22.10 -39.87
C ARG A 54 1.27 -22.76 -40.55
N ALA A 55 0.31 -21.95 -41.00
CA ALA A 55 -0.82 -22.44 -41.78
C ALA A 55 -0.50 -22.46 -43.27
N TYR A 56 -0.92 -23.53 -43.95
CA TYR A 56 -0.73 -23.76 -45.38
C TYR A 56 -2.05 -24.10 -46.05
N TYR A 57 -2.11 -23.84 -47.36
CA TYR A 57 -3.25 -24.13 -48.22
C TYR A 57 -2.72 -24.84 -49.47
N ILE A 58 -3.38 -25.92 -49.86
CA ILE A 58 -3.08 -26.69 -51.07
C ILE A 58 -4.36 -26.87 -51.91
N PRO A 59 -4.26 -26.97 -53.25
CA PRO A 59 -5.38 -27.43 -54.06
C PRO A 59 -5.67 -28.91 -53.74
N SER A 60 -6.94 -29.29 -53.71
CA SER A 60 -7.33 -30.71 -53.80
C SER A 60 -6.83 -31.32 -55.12
N ALA A 61 -6.62 -32.64 -55.21
CA ALA A 61 -6.11 -33.30 -56.42
C ALA A 61 -6.94 -33.02 -57.69
N HIS A 62 -8.25 -32.79 -57.54
CA HIS A 62 -9.16 -32.42 -58.64
C HIS A 62 -9.28 -30.90 -58.88
N GLY A 63 -8.50 -30.06 -58.20
CA GLY A 63 -8.50 -28.60 -58.33
C GLY A 63 -9.79 -27.90 -57.88
N THR A 64 -10.74 -28.61 -57.26
CA THR A 64 -12.10 -28.11 -56.99
C THR A 64 -12.19 -27.14 -55.81
N HIS A 65 -11.25 -27.21 -54.87
CA HIS A 65 -11.20 -26.37 -53.68
C HIS A 65 -9.78 -26.35 -53.07
N GLN A 66 -9.61 -25.56 -52.00
CA GLN A 66 -8.37 -25.48 -51.21
C GLN A 66 -8.55 -26.17 -49.86
N ILE A 67 -7.61 -27.04 -49.50
CA ILE A 67 -7.54 -27.74 -48.21
C ILE A 67 -6.53 -27.00 -47.32
N ARG A 68 -6.83 -26.87 -46.02
CA ARG A 68 -5.98 -26.17 -45.05
C ARG A 68 -5.35 -27.16 -44.08
N PHE A 69 -4.09 -26.92 -43.73
CA PHE A 69 -3.43 -27.58 -42.61
C PHE A 69 -2.49 -26.62 -41.86
N ILE A 70 -2.09 -27.00 -40.65
CA ILE A 70 -1.10 -26.27 -39.84
C ILE A 70 0.10 -27.16 -39.57
N VAL A 71 1.30 -26.59 -39.58
CA VAL A 71 2.58 -27.30 -39.39
C VAL A 71 3.33 -26.73 -38.20
N PHE A 72 3.72 -27.61 -37.28
CA PHE A 72 4.64 -27.35 -36.19
C PHE A 72 6.05 -27.81 -36.59
N GLU A 73 7.04 -26.94 -36.41
CA GLU A 73 8.45 -27.21 -36.71
C GLU A 73 9.26 -27.16 -35.40
N PRO A 74 10.16 -28.13 -35.13
CA PRO A 74 10.94 -28.15 -33.90
C PRO A 74 11.96 -26.99 -33.85
N THR A 75 11.85 -26.15 -32.82
CA THR A 75 12.77 -25.03 -32.56
C THR A 75 14.01 -25.52 -31.81
N TYR A 76 15.14 -25.63 -32.53
CA TYR A 76 16.44 -25.84 -31.89
C TYR A 76 17.00 -24.54 -31.32
N SER A 77 17.58 -24.62 -30.12
CA SER A 77 18.48 -23.58 -29.60
C SER A 77 19.69 -23.43 -30.52
N ALA A 78 20.23 -22.20 -30.60
CA ALA A 78 21.31 -21.82 -31.53
C ALA A 78 22.64 -22.59 -31.34
N ALA A 79 22.74 -23.46 -30.34
CA ALA A 79 23.90 -24.30 -30.05
C ALA A 79 23.85 -25.72 -30.67
N SER A 80 22.79 -26.12 -31.40
CA SER A 80 22.66 -27.48 -31.94
C SER A 80 22.97 -27.58 -33.45
N PRO A 81 24.09 -28.21 -33.86
CA PRO A 81 24.51 -28.29 -35.28
C PRO A 81 23.85 -29.48 -36.00
N SER A 82 22.53 -29.43 -36.24
CA SER A 82 21.84 -30.47 -37.03
C SER A 82 20.56 -29.97 -37.74
N ARG A 83 20.72 -29.13 -38.77
CA ARG A 83 19.70 -28.99 -39.83
C ARG A 83 19.78 -30.08 -40.91
N SER A 84 20.82 -30.92 -40.88
CA SER A 84 21.18 -31.84 -41.96
C SER A 84 20.50 -33.22 -41.92
N LYS A 85 20.08 -33.72 -40.75
CA LYS A 85 19.38 -35.02 -40.65
C LYS A 85 17.89 -34.90 -41.03
N PRO A 86 17.36 -35.82 -41.86
CA PRO A 86 15.92 -35.94 -42.10
C PRO A 86 15.13 -36.16 -40.79
N ARG A 87 13.89 -35.68 -40.76
CA ARG A 87 13.02 -35.61 -39.58
C ARG A 87 11.77 -36.47 -39.76
N PRO A 88 11.30 -37.19 -38.72
CA PRO A 88 10.02 -37.90 -38.80
C PRO A 88 8.86 -36.95 -39.12
N LEU A 89 7.83 -37.47 -39.80
CA LEU A 89 6.57 -36.75 -40.06
C LEU A 89 5.46 -37.36 -39.20
N HIS A 90 4.69 -36.53 -38.51
CA HIS A 90 3.50 -36.95 -37.79
C HIS A 90 2.25 -36.19 -38.26
N LEU A 91 1.21 -36.91 -38.70
CA LEU A 91 -0.06 -36.32 -39.14
C LEU A 91 -1.13 -36.49 -38.05
N VAL A 92 -1.70 -35.39 -37.56
CA VAL A 92 -2.76 -35.36 -36.54
C VAL A 92 -4.09 -34.97 -37.19
N VAL A 93 -5.04 -35.91 -37.24
CA VAL A 93 -6.36 -35.68 -37.83
C VAL A 93 -7.39 -35.49 -36.73
N HIS A 94 -8.05 -34.32 -36.71
CA HIS A 94 -8.88 -33.93 -35.58
C HIS A 94 -10.21 -34.68 -35.47
N GLY A 95 -10.70 -34.82 -34.23
CA GLY A 95 -12.05 -35.31 -33.95
C GLY A 95 -13.14 -34.32 -34.39
N GLY A 96 -14.41 -34.73 -34.29
CA GLY A 96 -15.55 -33.88 -34.67
C GLY A 96 -16.70 -34.60 -35.40
N ALA A 97 -16.83 -35.92 -35.23
CA ALA A 97 -17.88 -36.75 -35.84
C ALA A 97 -18.04 -36.61 -37.37
N PHE A 98 -16.96 -36.27 -38.09
CA PHE A 98 -16.95 -35.91 -39.52
C PHE A 98 -17.82 -34.68 -39.87
N LEU A 99 -18.29 -33.90 -38.90
CA LEU A 99 -19.21 -32.78 -39.13
C LEU A 99 -18.46 -31.45 -39.33
N GLN A 100 -17.60 -31.09 -38.38
CA GLN A 100 -16.90 -29.82 -38.38
C GLN A 100 -15.73 -29.84 -37.40
N GLY A 101 -14.69 -29.06 -37.69
CA GLY A 101 -13.57 -28.80 -36.79
C GLY A 101 -12.54 -27.86 -37.43
N LEU A 102 -11.53 -27.50 -36.65
CA LEU A 102 -10.36 -26.75 -37.09
C LEU A 102 -9.11 -27.59 -36.81
N ALA A 103 -8.06 -27.45 -37.63
CA ALA A 103 -6.75 -28.06 -37.36
C ALA A 103 -6.17 -27.64 -36.00
N GLU A 104 -6.59 -26.47 -35.49
CA GLU A 104 -6.27 -25.96 -34.16
C GLU A 104 -6.86 -26.78 -33.00
N GLN A 105 -7.76 -27.75 -33.22
CA GLN A 105 -8.43 -28.52 -32.15
C GLN A 105 -7.42 -29.26 -31.28
N ASP A 106 -6.55 -30.00 -31.95
CA ASP A 106 -5.61 -30.94 -31.35
C ASP A 106 -4.18 -30.40 -31.50
N ALA A 107 -4.05 -29.07 -31.69
CA ALA A 107 -2.81 -28.32 -31.76
C ALA A 107 -1.91 -28.53 -30.53
N TYR A 108 -2.49 -28.74 -29.35
CA TYR A 108 -1.74 -29.12 -28.15
C TYR A 108 -1.03 -30.47 -28.32
N ILE A 109 -1.73 -31.49 -28.84
CA ILE A 109 -1.15 -32.82 -29.11
C ILE A 109 -0.08 -32.67 -30.20
N ALA A 110 -0.40 -31.98 -31.31
CA ALA A 110 0.51 -31.76 -32.42
C ALA A 110 1.82 -31.05 -31.98
N ASN A 111 1.71 -29.97 -31.21
CA ASN A 111 2.86 -29.24 -30.69
C ASN A 111 3.67 -30.06 -29.67
N ARG A 112 3.00 -30.86 -28.83
CA ARG A 112 3.66 -31.71 -27.84
C ARG A 112 4.47 -32.82 -28.51
N VAL A 113 3.88 -33.54 -29.47
CA VAL A 113 4.58 -34.55 -30.28
C VAL A 113 5.77 -33.91 -31.00
N CYS A 114 5.60 -32.74 -31.64
CA CYS A 114 6.68 -32.01 -32.28
C CYS A 114 7.85 -31.69 -31.34
N ARG A 115 7.56 -31.18 -30.13
CA ARG A 115 8.59 -30.83 -29.13
C ARG A 115 9.29 -32.03 -28.52
N GLU A 116 8.55 -33.09 -28.16
CA GLU A 116 9.09 -34.25 -27.44
C GLU A 116 9.83 -35.22 -28.37
N THR A 117 9.41 -35.35 -29.63
CA THR A 117 10.00 -36.30 -30.60
C THR A 117 10.95 -35.67 -31.62
N GLY A 118 10.89 -34.34 -31.80
CA GLY A 118 11.58 -33.65 -32.88
C GLY A 118 10.97 -33.89 -34.28
N ALA A 119 9.81 -34.54 -34.37
CA ALA A 119 9.08 -34.71 -35.62
C ALA A 119 8.55 -33.36 -36.15
N VAL A 120 8.41 -33.26 -37.48
CA VAL A 120 7.54 -32.25 -38.10
C VAL A 120 6.11 -32.73 -37.92
N THR A 121 5.27 -31.95 -37.25
CA THR A 121 3.90 -32.37 -36.95
C THR A 121 2.89 -31.51 -37.69
N VAL A 122 1.96 -32.14 -38.39
CA VAL A 122 0.98 -31.48 -39.25
C VAL A 122 -0.43 -31.82 -38.77
N SER A 123 -1.31 -30.83 -38.64
CA SER A 123 -2.74 -31.09 -38.39
C SER A 123 -3.62 -30.58 -39.52
N VAL A 124 -4.58 -31.41 -39.95
CA VAL A 124 -5.38 -31.24 -41.18
C VAL A 124 -6.78 -30.74 -40.85
N GLN A 125 -7.30 -29.81 -41.66
CA GLN A 125 -8.69 -29.37 -41.61
C GLN A 125 -9.45 -29.91 -42.84
N TYR A 126 -10.29 -30.93 -42.63
CA TYR A 126 -11.08 -31.60 -43.67
C TYR A 126 -12.50 -31.01 -43.82
N ARG A 127 -13.15 -31.24 -44.97
CA ARG A 127 -14.57 -30.95 -45.24
C ARG A 127 -15.48 -31.91 -44.49
N GLY A 128 -16.59 -31.41 -43.95
CA GLY A 128 -17.52 -32.20 -43.14
C GLY A 128 -18.96 -32.32 -43.64
N ALA A 129 -19.65 -33.29 -43.07
CA ALA A 129 -21.09 -33.52 -43.18
C ALA A 129 -21.92 -32.48 -42.39
N PRO A 130 -23.20 -32.27 -42.71
CA PRO A 130 -24.00 -32.96 -43.73
C PRO A 130 -23.79 -32.41 -45.15
N ARG A 131 -22.94 -31.39 -45.33
CA ARG A 131 -22.73 -30.75 -46.64
C ARG A 131 -21.87 -31.59 -47.58
N PHE A 132 -20.88 -32.29 -47.03
CA PHE A 132 -19.95 -33.14 -47.74
C PHE A 132 -19.95 -34.54 -47.07
N PRO A 133 -20.79 -35.48 -47.54
CA PRO A 133 -20.76 -36.87 -47.06
C PRO A 133 -19.49 -37.60 -47.56
N PHE A 134 -19.33 -38.86 -47.19
CA PHE A 134 -18.30 -39.75 -47.72
C PHE A 134 -18.22 -39.69 -49.26
N PRO A 135 -17.02 -39.63 -49.89
CA PRO A 135 -15.67 -39.76 -49.31
C PRO A 135 -14.97 -38.44 -48.94
N ALA A 136 -15.65 -37.30 -48.92
CA ALA A 136 -14.99 -35.99 -48.97
C ALA A 136 -13.92 -35.72 -47.90
N ALA A 137 -14.12 -36.15 -46.64
CA ALA A 137 -13.13 -35.95 -45.57
C ALA A 137 -11.92 -36.87 -45.71
N HIS A 138 -12.11 -38.07 -46.29
CA HIS A 138 -11.03 -39.01 -46.60
C HIS A 138 -10.14 -38.47 -47.71
N ASP A 139 -10.75 -37.97 -48.79
CA ASP A 139 -10.02 -37.41 -49.93
C ASP A 139 -9.19 -36.18 -49.51
N ASP A 140 -9.69 -35.33 -48.60
CA ASP A 140 -8.93 -34.17 -48.11
C ASP A 140 -7.68 -34.56 -47.29
N VAL A 141 -7.77 -35.63 -46.50
CA VAL A 141 -6.64 -36.13 -45.70
C VAL A 141 -5.63 -36.84 -46.60
N ASP A 142 -6.11 -37.62 -47.59
CA ASP A 142 -5.27 -38.29 -48.57
C ASP A 142 -4.53 -37.29 -49.47
N ASP A 143 -5.19 -36.21 -49.90
CA ASP A 143 -4.62 -35.11 -50.68
C ASP A 143 -3.51 -34.38 -49.89
N VAL A 144 -3.73 -34.09 -48.60
CA VAL A 144 -2.69 -33.45 -47.75
C VAL A 144 -1.51 -34.39 -47.56
N LEU A 145 -1.73 -35.67 -47.28
CA LEU A 145 -0.64 -36.62 -47.13
C LEU A 145 0.13 -36.81 -48.45
N ALA A 146 -0.55 -36.88 -49.60
CA ALA A 146 0.08 -36.92 -50.92
C ALA A 146 1.00 -35.70 -51.18
N HIS A 147 0.54 -34.49 -50.81
CA HIS A 147 1.36 -33.29 -50.92
C HIS A 147 2.58 -33.32 -49.99
N LEU A 148 2.40 -33.71 -48.72
CA LEU A 148 3.50 -33.79 -47.74
C LEU A 148 4.58 -34.82 -48.12
N LEU A 149 4.20 -35.90 -48.82
CA LEU A 149 5.11 -36.93 -49.33
C LEU A 149 5.75 -36.57 -50.68
N SER A 150 5.36 -35.46 -51.31
CA SER A 150 5.93 -35.01 -52.59
C SER A 150 7.33 -34.41 -52.42
N PRO A 151 8.20 -34.46 -53.45
CA PRO A 151 9.60 -33.99 -53.34
C PRO A 151 9.75 -32.55 -52.84
N GLU A 152 8.85 -31.65 -53.24
CA GLU A 152 8.85 -30.24 -52.81
C GLU A 152 8.72 -30.11 -51.29
N TRP A 153 7.74 -30.80 -50.69
CA TRP A 153 7.42 -30.70 -49.27
C TRP A 153 8.41 -31.49 -48.41
N VAL A 154 8.87 -32.65 -48.92
CA VAL A 154 9.96 -33.43 -48.32
C VAL A 154 11.23 -32.59 -48.22
N GLN A 155 11.60 -31.87 -49.28
CA GLN A 155 12.75 -30.95 -49.25
C GLN A 155 12.50 -29.74 -48.33
N ARG A 156 11.30 -29.14 -48.38
CA ARG A 156 10.93 -27.96 -47.59
C ARG A 156 11.09 -28.16 -46.08
N PHE A 157 10.69 -29.34 -45.58
CA PHE A 157 10.72 -29.65 -44.15
C PHE A 157 11.81 -30.66 -43.73
N ASN A 158 12.60 -31.15 -44.68
CA ASN A 158 13.62 -32.20 -44.51
C ASN A 158 13.02 -33.47 -43.89
N ILE A 159 12.02 -34.09 -44.56
CA ILE A 159 11.24 -35.22 -44.04
C ILE A 159 11.93 -36.57 -44.30
N ASP A 160 11.95 -37.44 -43.29
CA ASP A 160 12.27 -38.86 -43.42
C ASP A 160 11.03 -39.65 -43.88
N LEU A 161 11.04 -40.05 -45.16
CA LEU A 161 9.96 -40.85 -45.77
C LEU A 161 9.81 -42.26 -45.18
N ASN A 162 10.77 -42.75 -44.38
CA ASN A 162 10.67 -44.04 -43.70
C ASN A 162 9.98 -43.93 -42.32
N ASN A 163 9.81 -42.72 -41.81
CA ASN A 163 9.30 -42.46 -40.46
C ASN A 163 8.12 -41.49 -40.49
N VAL A 164 7.11 -41.87 -41.28
CA VAL A 164 5.81 -41.19 -41.36
C VAL A 164 4.82 -41.90 -40.45
N THR A 165 4.17 -41.17 -39.57
CA THR A 165 3.23 -41.70 -38.58
C THR A 165 1.96 -40.86 -38.55
N VAL A 166 0.85 -41.44 -38.10
CA VAL A 166 -0.45 -40.77 -38.04
C VAL A 166 -1.11 -40.92 -36.68
N SER A 167 -1.96 -39.97 -36.30
CA SER A 167 -2.86 -40.10 -35.15
C SER A 167 -4.19 -39.43 -35.44
N GLY A 168 -5.24 -39.85 -34.73
CA GLY A 168 -6.52 -39.18 -34.81
C GLY A 168 -7.51 -39.58 -33.72
N VAL A 169 -8.36 -38.62 -33.35
CA VAL A 169 -9.37 -38.75 -32.30
C VAL A 169 -10.75 -38.99 -32.92
N SER A 170 -11.50 -39.98 -32.43
CA SER A 170 -12.88 -40.25 -32.87
C SER A 170 -12.96 -40.45 -34.39
N ALA A 171 -13.74 -39.63 -35.11
CA ALA A 171 -13.77 -39.58 -36.57
C ALA A 171 -12.40 -39.35 -37.22
N GLY A 172 -11.52 -38.55 -36.60
CA GLY A 172 -10.17 -38.32 -37.11
C GLY A 172 -9.31 -39.58 -37.13
N GLY A 173 -9.52 -40.50 -36.18
CA GLY A 173 -8.83 -41.80 -36.19
C GLY A 173 -9.24 -42.69 -37.36
N ASN A 174 -10.51 -42.61 -37.80
CA ASN A 174 -10.99 -43.31 -39.00
C ASN A 174 -10.25 -42.82 -40.24
N LEU A 175 -10.15 -41.50 -40.39
CA LEU A 175 -9.45 -40.84 -41.49
C LEU A 175 -7.95 -41.16 -41.46
N ALA A 176 -7.31 -41.10 -40.29
CA ALA A 176 -5.89 -41.41 -40.11
C ALA A 176 -5.56 -42.87 -40.47
N LEU A 177 -6.36 -43.84 -40.00
CA LEU A 177 -6.17 -45.26 -40.37
C LEU A 177 -6.47 -45.48 -41.85
N SER A 178 -7.56 -44.91 -42.37
CA SER A 178 -7.94 -45.03 -43.78
C SER A 178 -6.90 -44.41 -44.73
N ALA A 179 -6.15 -43.40 -44.32
CA ALA A 179 -5.09 -42.82 -45.16
C ALA A 179 -4.00 -43.85 -45.51
N SER A 180 -3.81 -44.85 -44.64
CA SER A 180 -2.90 -45.99 -44.89
C SER A 180 -3.37 -46.89 -46.04
N LEU A 181 -4.68 -46.95 -46.29
CA LEU A 181 -5.27 -47.74 -47.37
C LEU A 181 -5.09 -47.07 -48.74
N HIS A 182 -4.92 -45.74 -48.76
CA HIS A 182 -4.54 -44.99 -49.96
C HIS A 182 -3.02 -44.96 -50.14
N HIS A 183 -2.27 -44.79 -49.05
CA HIS A 183 -0.81 -44.65 -49.00
C HIS A 183 -0.13 -45.92 -48.46
N ILE A 184 -0.47 -47.08 -49.04
CA ILE A 184 -0.03 -48.40 -48.56
C ILE A 184 1.50 -48.47 -48.45
N GLY A 185 1.99 -48.93 -47.29
CA GLY A 185 3.41 -49.06 -47.01
C GLY A 185 4.17 -47.75 -46.73
N ARG A 186 3.50 -46.58 -46.76
CA ARG A 186 4.13 -45.28 -46.44
C ARG A 186 4.02 -44.89 -44.97
N ILE A 187 2.98 -45.33 -44.27
CA ILE A 187 2.77 -45.03 -42.85
C ILE A 187 3.35 -46.15 -41.99
N ALA A 188 4.37 -45.82 -41.18
CA ALA A 188 5.06 -46.76 -40.31
C ALA A 188 4.21 -47.14 -39.08
N ALA A 189 3.54 -46.16 -38.46
CA ALA A 189 2.73 -46.40 -37.26
C ALA A 189 1.51 -45.47 -37.14
N ALA A 190 0.48 -45.92 -36.41
CA ALA A 190 -0.73 -45.16 -36.13
C ALA A 190 -1.16 -45.18 -34.64
N VAL A 191 -1.71 -44.07 -34.16
CA VAL A 191 -2.35 -43.95 -32.84
C VAL A 191 -3.82 -43.59 -32.99
N ALA A 192 -4.70 -44.50 -32.59
CA ALA A 192 -6.15 -44.40 -32.72
C ALA A 192 -6.78 -44.13 -31.35
N LEU A 193 -7.43 -42.98 -31.18
CA LEU A 193 -8.05 -42.57 -29.91
C LEU A 193 -9.57 -42.57 -30.05
N CYS A 194 -10.29 -43.35 -29.21
CA CYS A 194 -11.76 -43.53 -29.26
C CYS A 194 -12.34 -43.65 -30.68
N THR A 195 -11.67 -44.39 -31.55
CA THR A 195 -11.79 -44.27 -33.01
C THR A 195 -13.01 -44.97 -33.58
N VAL A 196 -13.69 -44.33 -34.52
CA VAL A 196 -14.76 -44.94 -35.32
C VAL A 196 -14.12 -45.86 -36.37
N VAL A 197 -14.46 -47.15 -36.35
CA VAL A 197 -13.93 -48.14 -37.32
C VAL A 197 -15.03 -48.88 -38.10
N GLU A 198 -16.28 -48.83 -37.63
CA GLU A 198 -17.44 -49.37 -38.33
C GLU A 198 -18.52 -48.30 -38.57
N LEU A 199 -18.87 -48.09 -39.85
CA LEU A 199 -19.95 -47.18 -40.28
C LEU A 199 -21.05 -47.89 -41.08
N ARG A 200 -20.93 -49.22 -41.25
CA ARG A 200 -21.98 -50.13 -41.79
C ARG A 200 -23.26 -50.09 -40.97
N LYS A 201 -23.13 -49.95 -39.64
CA LYS A 201 -24.22 -49.77 -38.68
C LYS A 201 -24.39 -48.27 -38.39
N ALA A 202 -25.63 -47.83 -38.25
CA ALA A 202 -25.92 -46.49 -37.73
C ALA A 202 -25.62 -46.41 -36.22
N PRO A 203 -25.39 -45.21 -35.64
CA PRO A 203 -25.05 -45.06 -34.22
C PRO A 203 -26.03 -45.74 -33.24
N TRP A 204 -27.32 -45.78 -33.56
CA TRP A 204 -28.37 -46.44 -32.75
C TRP A 204 -28.44 -47.96 -32.90
N GLU A 205 -27.69 -48.55 -33.84
CA GLU A 205 -27.59 -49.99 -34.08
C GLU A 205 -26.31 -50.59 -33.46
N LYS A 206 -25.46 -49.76 -32.84
CA LYS A 206 -24.21 -50.20 -32.21
C LYS A 206 -24.49 -50.82 -30.83
N PRO A 207 -23.80 -51.90 -30.43
CA PRO A 207 -23.96 -52.49 -29.11
C PRO A 207 -23.64 -51.50 -27.98
N ILE A 208 -24.55 -51.34 -27.04
CA ILE A 208 -24.38 -50.48 -25.87
C ILE A 208 -23.63 -51.28 -24.77
N PRO A 209 -22.49 -50.79 -24.25
CA PRO A 209 -21.77 -51.47 -23.16
C PRO A 209 -22.61 -51.57 -21.88
N ALA A 210 -22.38 -52.62 -21.08
CA ALA A 210 -23.11 -52.83 -19.81
C ALA A 210 -22.98 -51.67 -18.81
N ASN A 211 -21.86 -50.95 -18.86
CA ASN A 211 -21.54 -49.82 -17.97
C ASN A 211 -21.96 -48.45 -18.54
N TYR A 212 -22.68 -48.42 -19.68
CA TYR A 212 -23.10 -47.17 -20.33
C TYR A 212 -24.22 -46.46 -19.54
N PRO A 213 -24.26 -45.11 -19.50
CA PRO A 213 -25.30 -44.38 -18.77
C PRO A 213 -26.73 -44.72 -19.23
N LYS A 214 -27.66 -44.88 -18.28
CA LYS A 214 -29.09 -45.16 -18.56
C LYS A 214 -29.82 -44.02 -19.28
N SER A 215 -29.26 -42.82 -19.27
CA SER A 215 -29.79 -41.62 -19.93
C SER A 215 -28.68 -40.93 -20.71
N ASP A 216 -28.77 -40.96 -22.04
CA ASP A 216 -27.85 -40.27 -22.93
C ASP A 216 -28.49 -38.95 -23.40
N PRO A 217 -28.00 -37.78 -22.93
CA PRO A 217 -28.54 -36.47 -23.32
C PRO A 217 -28.28 -36.12 -24.80
N LEU A 218 -27.37 -36.85 -25.48
CA LEU A 218 -27.08 -36.70 -26.90
C LEU A 218 -27.83 -37.71 -27.78
N ALA A 219 -28.69 -38.56 -27.23
CA ALA A 219 -29.48 -39.52 -28.01
C ALA A 219 -30.30 -38.86 -29.14
N PHE A 220 -30.84 -37.65 -28.91
CA PHE A 220 -31.58 -36.90 -29.94
C PHE A 220 -30.72 -36.41 -31.11
N MET A 221 -29.39 -36.41 -30.94
CA MET A 221 -28.38 -35.95 -31.91
C MET A 221 -27.80 -37.07 -32.78
N LEU A 222 -28.02 -38.35 -32.45
CA LEU A 222 -27.51 -39.51 -33.20
C LEU A 222 -27.76 -39.44 -34.74
N PRO A 223 -28.91 -38.95 -35.25
CA PRO A 223 -29.12 -38.78 -36.70
C PRO A 223 -28.17 -37.79 -37.40
N VAL A 224 -27.51 -36.89 -36.66
CA VAL A 224 -26.50 -35.98 -37.23
C VAL A 224 -25.14 -36.65 -37.28
N PHE A 225 -24.76 -37.43 -36.27
CA PHE A 225 -23.53 -38.24 -36.32
C PHE A 225 -23.57 -39.29 -37.44
N ASP A 226 -24.78 -39.70 -37.88
CA ASP A 226 -24.95 -40.55 -39.05
C ASP A 226 -24.75 -39.83 -40.40
N ALA A 227 -24.77 -38.49 -40.44
CA ALA A 227 -24.92 -37.73 -41.68
C ALA A 227 -23.74 -37.84 -42.68
N TYR A 228 -22.57 -38.29 -42.24
CA TYR A 228 -21.41 -38.51 -43.13
C TYR A 228 -21.49 -39.83 -43.90
N ALA A 229 -21.89 -40.91 -43.21
CA ALA A 229 -21.98 -42.24 -43.79
C ALA A 229 -23.37 -42.56 -44.34
N GLY A 230 -24.44 -42.15 -43.66
CA GLY A 230 -25.83 -42.53 -43.94
C GLY A 230 -26.26 -42.42 -45.41
N PRO A 231 -26.01 -41.30 -46.11
CA PRO A 231 -26.39 -41.13 -47.53
C PRO A 231 -25.70 -42.11 -48.48
N GLU A 232 -24.49 -42.58 -48.15
CA GLU A 232 -23.64 -43.39 -49.02
C GLU A 232 -23.39 -44.82 -48.50
N ARG A 233 -23.88 -45.14 -47.30
CA ARG A 233 -23.70 -46.41 -46.58
C ARG A 233 -24.01 -47.63 -47.44
N GLN A 234 -25.19 -47.66 -48.06
CA GLN A 234 -25.67 -48.81 -48.83
C GLN A 234 -24.78 -49.13 -50.04
N LYS A 235 -24.16 -48.11 -50.66
CA LYS A 235 -23.22 -48.29 -51.78
C LYS A 235 -21.82 -48.70 -51.32
N ASN A 236 -21.49 -48.50 -50.05
CA ASN A 236 -20.13 -48.57 -49.50
C ASN A 236 -20.00 -49.56 -48.32
N LEU A 237 -20.91 -50.52 -48.18
CA LEU A 237 -20.89 -51.51 -47.08
C LEU A 237 -19.60 -52.34 -47.02
N THR A 238 -18.94 -52.57 -48.16
CA THR A 238 -17.66 -53.29 -48.29
C THR A 238 -16.45 -52.36 -48.44
N ASN A 239 -16.64 -51.04 -48.43
CA ASN A 239 -15.57 -50.08 -48.67
C ASN A 239 -14.66 -49.97 -47.43
N GLU A 240 -13.41 -50.42 -47.58
CA GLU A 240 -12.40 -50.44 -46.51
C GLU A 240 -12.05 -49.02 -45.99
N ARG A 241 -12.12 -47.96 -46.83
CA ARG A 241 -11.87 -46.57 -46.40
C ARG A 241 -12.95 -46.08 -45.42
N LEU A 242 -14.22 -46.36 -45.72
CA LEU A 242 -15.35 -46.02 -44.84
C LEU A 242 -15.39 -46.93 -43.59
N ASN A 243 -15.04 -48.21 -43.77
CA ASN A 243 -15.18 -49.25 -42.76
C ASN A 243 -13.82 -49.93 -42.52
N VAL A 244 -12.94 -49.23 -41.81
CA VAL A 244 -11.59 -49.70 -41.44
C VAL A 244 -11.62 -51.07 -40.74
N ILE A 245 -12.75 -51.42 -40.08
CA ILE A 245 -12.99 -52.76 -39.52
C ILE A 245 -12.85 -53.91 -40.54
N LEU A 246 -12.95 -53.64 -41.85
CA LEU A 246 -12.78 -54.60 -42.93
C LEU A 246 -11.37 -54.68 -43.49
N ALA A 247 -10.54 -53.63 -43.32
CA ALA A 247 -9.22 -53.57 -43.94
C ALA A 247 -8.31 -54.69 -43.40
N PRO A 248 -7.64 -55.48 -44.25
CA PRO A 248 -6.70 -56.50 -43.80
C PRO A 248 -5.44 -55.86 -43.21
N ALA A 249 -4.78 -56.57 -42.28
CA ALA A 249 -3.62 -56.05 -41.56
C ALA A 249 -2.45 -55.62 -42.47
N ASP A 250 -2.24 -56.28 -43.61
CA ASP A 250 -1.17 -55.96 -44.56
C ASP A 250 -1.27 -54.55 -45.16
N LYS A 251 -2.50 -54.03 -45.37
CA LYS A 251 -2.76 -52.66 -45.85
C LYS A 251 -2.71 -51.58 -44.77
N LEU A 252 -2.73 -51.96 -43.49
CA LEU A 252 -2.69 -51.04 -42.34
C LEU A 252 -1.24 -50.79 -41.86
N PRO A 253 -0.99 -49.76 -41.03
CA PRO A 253 0.35 -49.44 -40.50
C PRO A 253 0.97 -50.59 -39.70
N ARG A 254 2.31 -50.69 -39.73
CA ARG A 254 3.04 -51.80 -39.09
C ARG A 254 2.73 -51.88 -37.60
N ASP A 255 2.87 -50.76 -36.90
CA ASP A 255 2.64 -50.64 -35.47
C ASP A 255 1.40 -49.77 -35.20
N MET A 256 0.50 -50.23 -34.34
CA MET A 256 -0.78 -49.56 -34.06
C MET A 256 -1.08 -49.58 -32.56
N LEU A 257 -1.47 -48.42 -32.01
CA LEU A 257 -1.91 -48.27 -30.62
C LEU A 257 -3.34 -47.75 -30.58
N PHE A 258 -4.23 -48.48 -29.90
CA PHE A 258 -5.63 -48.10 -29.69
C PHE A 258 -5.86 -47.68 -28.24
N LEU A 259 -6.33 -46.46 -28.01
CA LEU A 259 -6.78 -45.99 -26.69
C LEU A 259 -8.32 -45.98 -26.66
N VAL A 260 -8.91 -46.82 -25.82
CA VAL A 260 -10.34 -47.17 -25.89
C VAL A 260 -11.04 -46.95 -24.53
N PRO A 261 -12.11 -46.13 -24.45
CA PRO A 261 -12.87 -45.92 -23.23
C PRO A 261 -13.95 -47.01 -23.06
N THR A 262 -14.27 -47.41 -21.82
CA THR A 262 -15.22 -48.52 -21.61
C THR A 262 -16.70 -48.10 -21.54
N LYS A 263 -17.03 -46.80 -21.44
CA LYS A 263 -18.40 -46.26 -21.56
C LYS A 263 -18.64 -45.57 -22.91
N ASP A 264 -18.42 -46.30 -24.00
CA ASP A 264 -18.55 -45.79 -25.38
C ASP A 264 -19.21 -46.82 -26.30
N ILE A 265 -20.17 -46.39 -27.12
CA ILE A 265 -20.81 -47.23 -28.15
C ILE A 265 -19.83 -47.73 -29.22
N LEU A 266 -18.65 -47.11 -29.32
CA LEU A 266 -17.56 -47.54 -30.21
C LEU A 266 -16.62 -48.59 -29.57
N LEU A 267 -16.81 -48.97 -28.31
CA LEU A 267 -15.97 -49.97 -27.62
C LEU A 267 -15.94 -51.30 -28.41
N HIS A 268 -17.11 -51.82 -28.75
CA HIS A 268 -17.23 -53.16 -29.35
C HIS A 268 -16.54 -53.26 -30.72
N GLU A 269 -16.69 -52.26 -31.59
CA GLU A 269 -16.09 -52.28 -32.92
C GLU A 269 -14.55 -52.15 -32.89
N GLN A 270 -14.02 -51.37 -31.95
CA GLN A 270 -12.57 -51.25 -31.74
C GLN A 270 -11.98 -52.54 -31.20
N THR A 271 -12.61 -53.17 -30.20
CA THR A 271 -12.16 -54.46 -29.66
C THR A 271 -12.19 -55.56 -30.72
N VAL A 272 -13.26 -55.69 -31.50
CA VAL A 272 -13.36 -56.67 -32.59
C VAL A 272 -12.29 -56.45 -33.66
N LEU A 273 -11.99 -55.20 -34.03
CA LEU A 273 -10.90 -54.88 -34.95
C LEU A 273 -9.54 -55.29 -34.37
N VAL A 274 -9.23 -54.87 -33.15
CA VAL A 274 -7.97 -55.16 -32.46
C VAL A 274 -7.72 -56.66 -32.34
N GLU A 275 -8.72 -57.44 -31.90
CA GLU A 275 -8.58 -58.89 -31.75
C GLU A 275 -8.33 -59.58 -33.09
N ARG A 276 -9.02 -59.13 -34.15
CA ARG A 276 -8.77 -59.62 -35.51
C ARG A 276 -7.36 -59.29 -35.96
N LEU A 277 -6.91 -58.04 -35.83
CA LEU A 277 -5.58 -57.62 -36.25
C LEU A 277 -4.47 -58.33 -35.45
N LYS A 278 -4.64 -58.56 -34.15
CA LYS A 278 -3.70 -59.35 -33.34
C LYS A 278 -3.56 -60.79 -33.87
N LYS A 279 -4.66 -61.43 -34.29
CA LYS A 279 -4.65 -62.77 -34.91
C LYS A 279 -4.04 -62.75 -36.32
N GLU A 280 -4.39 -61.76 -37.15
CA GLU A 280 -3.83 -61.58 -38.51
C GLU A 280 -2.32 -61.26 -38.49
N THR A 281 -1.78 -60.76 -37.38
CA THR A 281 -0.38 -60.34 -37.25
C THR A 281 0.47 -61.22 -36.31
N GLU A 282 -0.09 -62.30 -35.79
CA GLU A 282 0.64 -63.24 -34.92
C GLU A 282 1.88 -63.80 -35.64
N GLY A 283 3.05 -63.76 -34.97
CA GLY A 283 4.33 -64.16 -35.57
C GLY A 283 4.95 -63.21 -36.60
N SER A 284 4.25 -62.15 -37.04
CA SER A 284 4.73 -61.24 -38.10
C SER A 284 5.70 -60.13 -37.65
N GLY A 285 5.93 -59.97 -36.35
CA GLY A 285 6.78 -58.89 -35.81
C GLY A 285 6.18 -57.48 -35.92
N ARG A 286 4.85 -57.40 -36.08
CA ARG A 286 4.03 -56.18 -36.04
C ARG A 286 3.43 -55.99 -34.65
N ARG A 287 3.30 -54.76 -34.15
CA ARG A 287 2.72 -54.50 -32.82
C ARG A 287 1.32 -53.91 -32.94
N VAL A 288 0.33 -54.57 -32.34
CA VAL A 288 -1.03 -54.05 -32.20
C VAL A 288 -1.37 -54.01 -30.72
N GLU A 289 -1.30 -52.82 -30.13
CA GLU A 289 -1.47 -52.57 -28.70
C GLU A 289 -2.80 -51.88 -28.40
N THR A 290 -3.29 -52.06 -27.17
CA THR A 290 -4.60 -51.53 -26.76
C THR A 290 -4.58 -51.21 -25.29
N VAL A 291 -4.99 -50.00 -24.93
CA VAL A 291 -5.13 -49.55 -23.55
C VAL A 291 -6.60 -49.21 -23.33
N PHE A 292 -7.23 -49.93 -22.40
CA PHE A 292 -8.58 -49.65 -21.97
C PHE A 292 -8.58 -48.63 -20.84
N TYR A 293 -9.43 -47.61 -20.96
CA TYR A 293 -9.65 -46.60 -19.95
C TYR A 293 -10.99 -46.88 -19.28
N GLU A 294 -10.92 -47.48 -18.09
CA GLU A 294 -12.10 -47.87 -17.33
C GLU A 294 -12.90 -46.67 -16.84
N ASP A 295 -14.22 -46.84 -16.80
CA ASP A 295 -15.21 -45.83 -16.39
C ASP A 295 -15.28 -44.53 -17.20
N GLU A 296 -14.39 -44.33 -18.17
CA GLU A 296 -14.31 -43.15 -19.05
C GLU A 296 -15.29 -43.21 -20.23
N ILE A 297 -15.71 -42.04 -20.74
CA ILE A 297 -16.70 -41.87 -21.82
C ILE A 297 -16.06 -41.52 -23.19
N HIS A 298 -16.84 -41.53 -24.27
CA HIS A 298 -16.37 -41.06 -25.58
C HIS A 298 -15.79 -39.64 -25.49
N GLY A 299 -14.56 -39.46 -25.96
CA GLY A 299 -13.86 -38.17 -25.89
C GLY A 299 -13.29 -37.80 -24.51
N TRP A 300 -13.14 -38.73 -23.56
CA TRP A 300 -12.60 -38.43 -22.22
C TRP A 300 -11.24 -37.72 -22.22
N ILE A 301 -10.40 -37.95 -23.23
CA ILE A 301 -9.12 -37.24 -23.43
C ILE A 301 -9.32 -35.71 -23.53
N ASP A 302 -10.48 -35.29 -24.04
CA ASP A 302 -10.88 -33.88 -24.12
C ASP A 302 -11.48 -33.35 -22.81
N SER A 303 -11.99 -34.23 -21.95
CA SER A 303 -12.64 -33.89 -20.68
C SER A 303 -11.81 -34.23 -19.44
N GLN A 304 -10.60 -34.75 -19.60
CA GLN A 304 -9.75 -35.05 -18.45
C GLN A 304 -9.52 -33.76 -17.65
N PRO A 305 -9.81 -33.77 -16.34
CA PRO A 305 -9.50 -32.64 -15.49
C PRO A 305 -7.99 -32.36 -15.52
N PRO A 306 -7.56 -31.18 -15.03
CA PRO A 306 -6.16 -30.98 -14.65
C PRO A 306 -5.58 -32.20 -13.93
N ALA A 307 -4.29 -32.47 -14.15
CA ALA A 307 -3.50 -33.25 -13.20
C ALA A 307 -3.83 -32.74 -11.79
N LYS A 308 -4.24 -33.68 -10.92
CA LYS A 308 -4.90 -33.38 -9.63
C LYS A 308 -4.10 -32.32 -8.88
N LEU A 309 -4.71 -31.15 -8.65
CA LEU A 309 -4.02 -30.01 -8.07
C LEU A 309 -3.55 -30.37 -6.65
N LEU A 310 -2.25 -30.63 -6.51
CA LEU A 310 -1.69 -31.04 -5.23
C LEU A 310 -1.53 -29.83 -4.31
N SER A 311 -2.00 -30.03 -3.07
CA SER A 311 -2.02 -29.03 -2.01
C SER A 311 -1.56 -29.68 -0.71
N THR A 312 -0.51 -29.16 -0.07
CA THR A 312 -0.01 -29.66 1.22
C THR A 312 -0.42 -28.80 2.43
N LEU A 313 -1.29 -27.81 2.25
CA LEU A 313 -1.77 -26.95 3.34
C LEU A 313 -2.43 -27.77 4.46
N PRO A 314 -1.96 -27.66 5.72
CA PRO A 314 -2.57 -28.33 6.86
C PRO A 314 -3.72 -27.53 7.51
N PHE A 315 -3.96 -26.30 7.04
CA PHE A 315 -4.92 -25.36 7.62
C PHE A 315 -6.22 -25.25 6.80
N HIS A 316 -7.32 -24.94 7.48
CA HIS A 316 -8.54 -24.46 6.85
C HIS A 316 -8.45 -22.95 6.57
N GLN A 317 -9.29 -22.44 5.65
CA GLN A 317 -9.41 -21.00 5.44
C GLN A 317 -10.02 -20.37 6.69
N ASN A 318 -9.48 -19.23 7.13
CA ASN A 318 -9.88 -18.57 8.36
C ASN A 318 -11.13 -17.71 8.10
N PRO A 319 -12.33 -18.08 8.62
CA PRO A 319 -13.56 -17.34 8.34
C PRO A 319 -13.58 -15.95 8.97
N ASP A 320 -12.74 -15.70 9.97
CA ASP A 320 -12.63 -14.42 10.67
C ASP A 320 -11.57 -13.49 10.04
N PHE A 321 -10.94 -13.89 8.93
CA PHE A 321 -9.86 -13.15 8.28
C PHE A 321 -10.31 -11.73 7.88
N VAL A 322 -9.44 -10.75 8.13
CA VAL A 322 -9.65 -9.34 7.78
C VAL A 322 -8.62 -8.94 6.74
N ASN A 323 -9.10 -8.65 5.53
CA ASN A 323 -8.26 -8.18 4.43
C ASN A 323 -7.65 -6.80 4.76
N ARG A 324 -6.37 -6.62 4.41
CA ARG A 324 -5.54 -5.46 4.73
C ARG A 324 -5.18 -4.64 3.51
N GLY A 325 -6.17 -3.94 2.97
CA GLY A 325 -6.03 -3.13 1.76
C GLY A 325 -5.37 -3.92 0.62
N ASP A 326 -4.32 -3.35 0.03
CA ASP A 326 -3.64 -3.91 -1.14
C ASP A 326 -2.58 -4.98 -0.81
N THR A 327 -2.45 -5.41 0.45
CA THR A 327 -1.36 -6.33 0.87
C THR A 327 -1.36 -7.63 0.06
N LEU A 328 -2.52 -8.26 -0.15
CA LEU A 328 -2.64 -9.48 -0.95
C LEU A 328 -2.35 -9.23 -2.44
N THR A 329 -2.73 -8.07 -2.98
CA THR A 329 -2.43 -7.63 -4.36
C THR A 329 -0.93 -7.44 -4.57
N GLU A 330 -0.25 -6.87 -3.59
CA GLU A 330 1.19 -6.55 -3.65
C GLU A 330 2.07 -7.80 -3.42
N ILE A 331 1.55 -8.82 -2.72
CA ILE A 331 2.07 -10.20 -2.73
C ILE A 331 1.90 -10.83 -4.12
N ASP A 332 0.69 -10.77 -4.69
CA ASP A 332 0.40 -11.36 -6.01
C ASP A 332 1.35 -10.83 -7.09
N LYS A 333 1.51 -9.50 -7.15
CA LYS A 333 2.42 -8.79 -8.06
C LYS A 333 3.89 -9.23 -7.99
N ARG A 334 4.32 -9.84 -6.88
CA ARG A 334 5.68 -10.42 -6.72
C ARG A 334 5.70 -11.91 -7.03
N CYS A 335 4.78 -12.68 -6.46
CA CYS A 335 4.74 -14.14 -6.61
C CYS A 335 4.24 -14.60 -7.99
N SER A 336 3.42 -13.80 -8.69
CA SER A 336 2.96 -14.11 -10.07
C SER A 336 4.04 -13.90 -11.15
N ARG A 337 5.24 -13.42 -10.79
CA ARG A 337 6.40 -13.32 -11.71
C ARG A 337 7.06 -14.69 -11.89
N PRO A 338 7.63 -15.03 -13.07
CA PRO A 338 8.41 -16.25 -13.25
C PRO A 338 9.61 -16.29 -12.29
N GLY A 339 9.72 -17.34 -11.48
CA GLY A 339 10.74 -17.43 -10.41
C GLY A 339 10.55 -16.43 -9.27
N GLY A 340 9.35 -15.85 -9.12
CA GLY A 340 9.06 -14.80 -8.15
C GLY A 340 9.28 -15.25 -6.71
N ARG A 341 10.09 -14.50 -5.95
CA ARG A 341 10.26 -14.66 -4.51
C ARG A 341 9.77 -13.40 -3.80
N ALA A 342 9.09 -13.56 -2.68
CA ALA A 342 8.64 -12.46 -1.82
C ALA A 342 8.77 -12.84 -0.35
N ALA A 343 8.94 -11.87 0.55
CA ALA A 343 8.89 -12.09 2.00
C ALA A 343 7.89 -11.17 2.66
N LEU A 344 7.20 -11.70 3.66
CA LEU A 344 6.48 -10.94 4.67
C LEU A 344 7.41 -10.83 5.89
N VAL A 345 7.84 -9.62 6.22
CA VAL A 345 8.68 -9.30 7.37
C VAL A 345 7.92 -8.43 8.35
N GLY A 346 8.22 -8.51 9.64
CA GLY A 346 7.64 -7.64 10.66
C GLY A 346 7.55 -8.33 12.02
N LEU A 347 6.95 -7.65 12.99
CA LEU A 347 6.90 -8.09 14.38
C LEU A 347 6.18 -9.46 14.57
N GLY A 348 6.51 -10.16 15.66
CA GLY A 348 5.83 -11.39 16.07
C GLY A 348 4.33 -11.16 16.32
N GLY A 349 3.46 -12.07 15.89
CA GLY A 349 2.01 -11.93 16.07
C GLY A 349 1.30 -10.92 15.15
N VAL A 350 2.02 -10.24 14.24
CA VAL A 350 1.45 -9.21 13.34
C VAL A 350 0.56 -9.77 12.22
N GLY A 351 0.46 -11.10 12.06
CA GLY A 351 -0.45 -11.74 11.10
C GLY A 351 0.16 -12.22 9.77
N LYS A 352 1.50 -12.23 9.63
CA LYS A 352 2.20 -12.69 8.40
C LYS A 352 1.74 -14.06 7.90
N SER A 353 1.70 -15.06 8.78
CA SER A 353 1.28 -16.42 8.41
C SER A 353 -0.19 -16.48 7.99
N GLN A 354 -1.07 -15.64 8.55
CA GLN A 354 -2.47 -15.52 8.14
C GLN A 354 -2.60 -14.92 6.73
N LEU A 355 -1.81 -13.88 6.40
CA LEU A 355 -1.72 -13.35 5.04
C LEU A 355 -1.20 -14.39 4.04
N ALA A 356 -0.24 -15.22 4.46
CA ALA A 356 0.28 -16.32 3.63
C ALA A 356 -0.74 -17.45 3.43
N ILE A 357 -1.54 -17.80 4.46
CA ILE A 357 -2.66 -18.76 4.34
C ILE A 357 -3.71 -18.22 3.36
N GLU A 358 -4.16 -16.98 3.51
CA GLU A 358 -5.18 -16.43 2.62
C GLU A 358 -4.69 -16.31 1.16
N TYR A 359 -3.44 -15.87 0.96
CA TYR A 359 -2.84 -15.86 -0.38
C TYR A 359 -2.67 -17.28 -0.95
N PHE A 360 -2.40 -18.29 -0.14
CA PHE A 360 -2.35 -19.70 -0.57
C PHE A 360 -3.71 -20.15 -1.12
N PHE A 361 -4.82 -19.84 -0.44
CA PHE A 361 -6.18 -20.12 -0.95
C PHE A 361 -6.44 -19.36 -2.27
N ASN A 362 -6.12 -18.06 -2.33
CA ASN A 362 -6.24 -17.28 -3.57
C ASN A 362 -5.46 -17.87 -4.75
N VAL A 363 -4.24 -18.38 -4.53
CA VAL A 363 -3.45 -19.06 -5.58
C VAL A 363 -4.11 -20.37 -6.02
N ARG A 364 -4.67 -21.14 -5.09
CA ARG A 364 -5.38 -22.40 -5.37
C ARG A 364 -6.67 -22.19 -6.20
N GLU A 365 -7.34 -21.05 -6.04
CA GLU A 365 -8.55 -20.69 -6.80
C GLU A 365 -8.27 -20.08 -8.19
N LYS A 366 -7.02 -19.76 -8.52
CA LYS A 366 -6.69 -19.22 -9.86
C LYS A 366 -7.05 -20.23 -10.95
N PRO A 367 -7.57 -19.79 -12.12
CA PRO A 367 -7.82 -20.67 -13.28
C PRO A 367 -6.57 -21.37 -13.83
N GLN A 368 -5.39 -20.90 -13.40
CA GLN A 368 -4.09 -21.41 -13.79
C GLN A 368 -3.72 -22.58 -12.88
N ARG A 369 -3.46 -23.75 -13.47
CA ARG A 369 -3.07 -24.98 -12.75
C ARG A 369 -1.72 -24.78 -12.04
N ILE A 370 -1.75 -24.42 -10.76
CA ILE A 370 -0.57 -24.19 -9.90
C ILE A 370 -0.62 -25.18 -8.72
N GLN A 371 0.44 -25.98 -8.53
CA GLN A 371 0.60 -26.84 -7.34
C GLN A 371 1.03 -26.00 -6.13
N VAL A 372 0.52 -26.28 -4.94
CA VAL A 372 0.70 -25.39 -3.78
C VAL A 372 1.26 -26.13 -2.55
N PHE A 373 2.42 -25.71 -2.09
CA PHE A 373 3.21 -26.40 -1.06
C PHE A 373 3.43 -25.52 0.18
N TRP A 374 3.27 -26.10 1.38
CA TRP A 374 3.57 -25.45 2.65
C TRP A 374 4.78 -26.11 3.32
N VAL A 375 5.76 -25.30 3.75
CA VAL A 375 7.02 -25.74 4.37
C VAL A 375 7.29 -24.88 5.60
N TYR A 376 7.70 -25.50 6.70
CA TYR A 376 8.07 -24.80 7.94
C TYR A 376 9.57 -24.51 7.97
N GLY A 377 9.94 -23.24 8.12
CA GLY A 377 11.31 -22.76 8.31
C GLY A 377 11.75 -22.63 9.78
N SER A 378 10.89 -23.03 10.73
CA SER A 378 11.11 -22.89 12.18
C SER A 378 12.14 -23.87 12.75
N SER A 379 12.41 -25.00 12.09
CA SER A 379 13.43 -25.98 12.48
C SER A 379 13.77 -26.96 11.35
N THR A 380 14.99 -27.50 11.36
CA THR A 380 15.44 -28.52 10.38
C THR A 380 14.52 -29.74 10.34
N ALA A 381 14.05 -30.22 11.50
CA ALA A 381 13.18 -31.40 11.58
C ALA A 381 11.83 -31.18 10.86
N LYS A 382 11.20 -30.02 11.06
CA LYS A 382 9.92 -29.69 10.40
C LYS A 382 10.09 -29.38 8.91
N PHE A 383 11.21 -28.78 8.49
CA PHE A 383 11.56 -28.60 7.08
C PHE A 383 11.70 -29.95 6.36
N VAL A 384 12.45 -30.89 6.94
CA VAL A 384 12.64 -32.26 6.39
C VAL A 384 11.31 -33.02 6.34
N ALA A 385 10.48 -32.93 7.38
CA ALA A 385 9.16 -33.56 7.40
C ALA A 385 8.23 -33.03 6.28
N ALA A 386 8.22 -31.72 6.05
CA ALA A 386 7.44 -31.12 4.95
C ALA A 386 7.94 -31.57 3.57
N TYR A 387 9.25 -31.66 3.36
CA TYR A 387 9.81 -32.18 2.11
C TYR A 387 9.47 -33.66 1.90
N LYS A 388 9.46 -34.46 2.96
CA LYS A 388 9.01 -35.86 2.88
C LYS A 388 7.53 -35.97 2.49
N ASP A 389 6.64 -35.20 3.12
CA ASP A 389 5.21 -35.15 2.77
C ASP A 389 4.99 -34.74 1.30
N ILE A 390 5.77 -33.78 0.80
CA ILE A 390 5.75 -33.38 -0.62
C ILE A 390 6.14 -34.56 -1.53
N ALA A 391 7.23 -35.27 -1.24
CA ALA A 391 7.68 -36.42 -2.02
C ALA A 391 6.69 -37.59 -2.01
N ASP A 392 6.09 -37.87 -0.85
CA ASP A 392 5.09 -38.91 -0.67
C ASP A 392 3.77 -38.59 -1.41
N LYS A 393 3.31 -37.33 -1.37
CA LYS A 393 2.11 -36.90 -2.11
C LYS A 393 2.32 -36.82 -3.61
N LEU A 394 3.55 -36.52 -4.07
CA LEU A 394 3.93 -36.52 -5.48
C LEU A 394 4.32 -37.91 -6.02
N GLN A 395 4.46 -38.92 -5.15
CA GLN A 395 4.88 -40.27 -5.52
C GLN A 395 6.23 -40.29 -6.29
N LEU A 396 7.18 -39.45 -5.87
CA LEU A 396 8.44 -39.28 -6.61
C LEU A 396 9.30 -40.57 -6.63
N PRO A 397 9.91 -40.92 -7.78
CA PRO A 397 10.75 -42.11 -7.89
C PRO A 397 11.99 -41.99 -6.98
N GLY A 398 12.26 -43.06 -6.22
CA GLY A 398 13.34 -43.08 -5.23
C GLY A 398 12.94 -42.65 -3.81
N ARG A 399 11.68 -42.27 -3.56
CA ARG A 399 11.22 -41.90 -2.20
C ARG A 399 11.26 -43.04 -1.18
N ASP A 400 11.16 -44.29 -1.66
CA ASP A 400 11.17 -45.50 -0.83
C ASP A 400 12.60 -46.04 -0.58
N ASP A 401 13.63 -45.40 -1.15
CA ASP A 401 15.04 -45.72 -0.89
C ASP A 401 15.50 -45.01 0.39
N SER A 402 15.86 -45.79 1.41
CA SER A 402 16.33 -45.28 2.71
C SER A 402 17.68 -44.57 2.67
N THR A 403 18.41 -44.65 1.54
CA THR A 403 19.69 -43.97 1.31
C THR A 403 19.55 -42.67 0.52
N ALA A 404 18.41 -42.44 -0.13
CA ALA A 404 18.17 -41.25 -0.95
C ALA A 404 17.97 -39.99 -0.10
N ASN A 405 18.67 -38.90 -0.43
CA ASN A 405 18.46 -37.61 0.24
C ASN A 405 17.16 -36.95 -0.26
N MET A 406 16.10 -37.10 0.52
CA MET A 406 14.76 -36.57 0.24
C MET A 406 14.74 -35.07 -0.10
N LEU A 407 15.62 -34.27 0.53
CA LEU A 407 15.69 -32.83 0.26
C LEU A 407 16.16 -32.55 -1.17
N HIS A 408 17.19 -33.27 -1.64
CA HIS A 408 17.66 -33.16 -3.03
C HIS A 408 16.63 -33.70 -4.02
N LEU A 409 15.94 -34.79 -3.68
CA LEU A 409 14.95 -35.43 -4.56
C LEU A 409 13.82 -34.45 -4.90
N VAL A 410 13.22 -33.82 -3.89
CA VAL A 410 12.17 -32.79 -4.05
C VAL A 410 12.73 -31.50 -4.67
N HIS A 411 13.89 -31.02 -4.24
CA HIS A 411 14.51 -29.83 -4.84
C HIS A 411 14.73 -29.97 -6.35
N ASN A 412 15.28 -31.12 -6.78
CA ASN A 412 15.58 -31.39 -8.17
C ASN A 412 14.30 -31.51 -9.01
N TRP A 413 13.26 -32.14 -8.47
CA TRP A 413 11.95 -32.19 -9.12
C TRP A 413 11.32 -30.78 -9.23
N LEU A 414 11.32 -29.97 -8.18
CA LEU A 414 10.83 -28.57 -8.23
C LEU A 414 11.62 -27.67 -9.21
N CYS A 415 12.82 -28.09 -9.61
CA CYS A 415 13.64 -27.42 -10.62
C CYS A 415 13.48 -27.99 -12.05
N SER A 416 12.78 -29.10 -12.26
CA SER A 416 12.56 -29.66 -13.61
C SER A 416 11.37 -29.01 -14.34
N GLU A 417 11.22 -29.28 -15.63
CA GLU A 417 10.00 -28.87 -16.36
C GLU A 417 8.78 -29.72 -15.97
N ASP A 418 8.99 -30.95 -15.49
CA ASP A 418 7.94 -31.90 -15.09
C ASP A 418 7.14 -31.45 -13.86
N SER A 419 7.68 -30.51 -13.06
CA SER A 419 6.95 -29.95 -11.92
C SER A 419 5.69 -29.18 -12.32
N GLY A 420 5.58 -28.78 -13.60
CA GLY A 420 4.62 -27.76 -14.01
C GLY A 420 4.81 -26.48 -13.19
N ARG A 421 3.76 -25.65 -13.08
CA ARG A 421 3.81 -24.45 -12.23
C ARG A 421 3.48 -24.78 -10.78
N TRP A 422 4.25 -24.19 -9.86
CA TRP A 422 4.06 -24.37 -8.43
C TRP A 422 4.30 -23.08 -7.62
N PHE A 423 3.78 -23.06 -6.41
CA PHE A 423 3.95 -22.02 -5.40
C PHE A 423 4.26 -22.66 -4.05
N MET A 424 5.26 -22.14 -3.35
CA MET A 424 5.69 -22.62 -2.03
C MET A 424 5.60 -21.51 -0.99
N VAL A 425 5.00 -21.79 0.16
CA VAL A 425 5.13 -20.96 1.36
C VAL A 425 6.20 -21.55 2.27
N LEU A 426 7.19 -20.75 2.64
CA LEU A 426 8.17 -21.03 3.69
C LEU A 426 7.81 -20.19 4.92
N ASP A 427 7.08 -20.78 5.86
CA ASP A 427 6.56 -20.06 7.03
C ASP A 427 7.54 -20.10 8.23
N SER A 428 7.63 -18.99 8.96
CA SER A 428 8.38 -18.85 10.21
C SER A 428 9.90 -19.11 10.08
N ALA A 429 10.50 -18.64 8.98
CA ALA A 429 11.94 -18.70 8.74
C ALA A 429 12.66 -17.57 9.50
N ASP A 430 12.94 -17.78 10.79
CA ASP A 430 13.50 -16.75 11.68
C ASP A 430 14.99 -16.95 12.04
N ASP A 431 15.45 -18.20 12.17
CA ASP A 431 16.83 -18.51 12.58
C ASP A 431 17.80 -18.52 11.39
N LYS A 432 18.69 -17.52 11.37
CA LYS A 432 19.72 -17.34 10.36
C LYS A 432 20.74 -18.47 10.31
N ASN A 433 21.01 -19.15 11.43
CA ASN A 433 22.01 -20.22 11.50
C ASN A 433 21.53 -21.51 10.83
N LEU A 434 20.22 -21.76 10.74
CA LEU A 434 19.65 -22.91 10.01
C LEU A 434 19.80 -22.75 8.48
N PHE A 435 19.67 -21.53 7.99
CA PHE A 435 19.74 -21.23 6.55
C PHE A 435 21.15 -20.83 6.08
N PHE A 436 21.99 -20.30 6.98
CA PHE A 436 23.35 -19.81 6.72
C PHE A 436 24.25 -20.05 7.96
N PRO A 437 24.64 -21.30 8.26
CA PRO A 437 25.54 -21.61 9.37
C PRO A 437 26.91 -20.94 9.18
N GLN A 438 27.52 -20.49 10.28
CA GLN A 438 28.86 -19.86 10.26
C GLN A 438 29.97 -20.90 10.23
N GLU A 439 30.97 -20.72 9.37
CA GLU A 439 32.08 -21.68 9.18
C GLU A 439 33.13 -21.68 10.32
N HIS A 440 33.01 -20.78 11.30
CA HIS A 440 34.05 -20.53 12.31
C HIS A 440 34.04 -21.46 13.55
N SER A 441 33.20 -22.51 13.59
CA SER A 441 33.24 -23.53 14.65
C SER A 441 34.01 -24.80 14.26
N ALA A 442 35.14 -24.64 13.57
CA ALA A 442 36.07 -25.71 13.18
C ALA A 442 36.89 -26.26 14.37
N ALA A 443 36.23 -26.68 15.46
CA ALA A 443 36.87 -27.17 16.68
C ALA A 443 36.19 -28.36 17.38
N SER A 444 35.07 -28.89 16.86
CA SER A 444 34.45 -30.13 17.38
C SER A 444 34.37 -31.22 16.31
N LYS A 445 35.44 -32.03 16.20
CA LYS A 445 35.42 -33.27 15.41
C LYS A 445 34.38 -34.22 15.98
N GLY A 446 33.31 -34.52 15.23
CA GLY A 446 32.41 -35.64 15.54
C GLY A 446 30.90 -35.39 15.46
N SER A 447 30.43 -34.20 15.04
CA SER A 447 28.99 -33.97 14.80
C SER A 447 28.67 -33.77 13.32
N VAL A 448 27.44 -34.14 12.94
CA VAL A 448 26.92 -34.22 11.57
C VAL A 448 27.12 -32.91 10.80
N SER A 449 27.47 -33.02 9.51
CA SER A 449 27.56 -31.89 8.57
C SER A 449 26.32 -31.00 8.67
N SER A 450 26.49 -29.74 9.08
CA SER A 450 25.39 -28.78 9.26
C SER A 450 24.68 -28.53 7.92
N ILE A 451 23.48 -29.12 7.77
CA ILE A 451 22.68 -29.00 6.55
C ILE A 451 22.23 -27.55 6.37
N LYS A 452 22.71 -26.90 5.32
CA LYS A 452 22.38 -25.51 4.99
C LYS A 452 21.05 -25.43 4.23
N LEU A 453 19.96 -25.10 4.94
CA LEU A 453 18.60 -25.19 4.39
C LEU A 453 18.36 -24.29 3.15
N ALA A 454 19.07 -23.17 3.04
CA ALA A 454 18.92 -22.25 1.90
C ALA A 454 19.30 -22.90 0.54
N ASP A 455 20.14 -23.92 0.53
CA ASP A 455 20.60 -24.59 -0.70
C ASP A 455 19.55 -25.55 -1.28
N PHE A 456 18.51 -25.88 -0.50
CA PHE A 456 17.38 -26.70 -0.93
C PHE A 456 16.17 -25.86 -1.37
N LEU A 457 16.26 -24.52 -1.36
CA LEU A 457 15.19 -23.65 -1.86
C LEU A 457 15.27 -23.48 -3.39
N PRO A 458 14.37 -24.11 -4.16
CA PRO A 458 14.50 -24.26 -5.62
C PRO A 458 14.56 -22.94 -6.39
N LYS A 459 15.36 -22.94 -7.45
CA LYS A 459 15.60 -21.79 -8.35
C LYS A 459 15.03 -22.08 -9.74
N SER A 460 13.70 -22.16 -9.82
CA SER A 460 12.95 -22.49 -11.05
C SER A 460 12.14 -21.29 -11.55
N GLN A 461 12.06 -21.09 -12.87
CA GLN A 461 11.14 -20.10 -13.45
C GLN A 461 9.67 -20.53 -13.40
N ASN A 462 9.43 -21.85 -13.26
CA ASN A 462 8.08 -22.43 -13.12
C ASN A 462 7.51 -22.27 -11.71
N GLY A 463 8.36 -21.92 -10.74
CA GLY A 463 8.02 -21.81 -9.33
C GLY A 463 7.94 -20.37 -8.82
N SER A 464 7.34 -20.22 -7.64
CA SER A 464 7.38 -18.99 -6.85
C SER A 464 7.39 -19.31 -5.35
N ILE A 465 8.05 -18.47 -4.54
CA ILE A 465 8.20 -18.70 -3.09
C ILE A 465 7.74 -17.46 -2.31
N LEU A 466 6.85 -17.65 -1.34
CA LEU A 466 6.51 -16.66 -0.32
C LEU A 466 7.14 -17.07 1.02
N ILE A 467 7.90 -16.19 1.63
CA ILE A 467 8.57 -16.42 2.91
C ILE A 467 7.86 -15.61 3.99
N THR A 468 7.70 -16.14 5.21
CA THR A 468 7.34 -15.32 6.38
C THR A 468 8.47 -15.34 7.40
N SER A 469 8.82 -14.17 7.95
CA SER A 469 9.92 -14.02 8.90
C SER A 469 9.73 -12.83 9.84
N ARG A 470 10.35 -12.88 11.02
CA ARG A 470 10.63 -11.72 11.89
C ARG A 470 11.96 -11.05 11.53
N ASN A 471 12.85 -11.76 10.83
CA ASN A 471 14.23 -11.39 10.58
C ASN A 471 14.41 -10.84 9.15
N ARG A 472 14.56 -9.51 9.03
CA ARG A 472 14.69 -8.77 7.78
C ARG A 472 15.96 -9.13 7.01
N ASP A 473 17.11 -9.26 7.68
CA ASP A 473 18.37 -9.67 7.05
C ASP A 473 18.29 -11.09 6.48
N LEU A 474 17.69 -12.02 7.22
CA LEU A 474 17.46 -13.39 6.72
C LEU A 474 16.53 -13.39 5.50
N ALA A 475 15.39 -12.70 5.57
CA ALA A 475 14.45 -12.60 4.45
C ALA A 475 15.10 -11.97 3.20
N ARG A 476 15.86 -10.88 3.38
CA ARG A 476 16.67 -10.23 2.34
C ARG A 476 17.64 -11.21 1.69
N LYS A 477 18.33 -12.04 2.48
CA LYS A 477 19.30 -13.04 2.00
C LYS A 477 18.67 -14.21 1.25
N LEU A 478 17.46 -14.64 1.63
CA LEU A 478 16.74 -15.73 0.95
C LEU A 478 16.11 -15.30 -0.40
N ILE A 479 15.89 -13.99 -0.59
CA ILE A 479 15.28 -13.41 -1.81
C ILE A 479 16.32 -12.78 -2.73
N GLY A 480 17.32 -12.10 -2.16
CA GLY A 480 18.37 -11.37 -2.89
C GLY A 480 17.95 -9.96 -3.38
N ARG A 481 16.76 -9.46 -3.03
CA ARG A 481 16.24 -8.14 -3.44
C ARG A 481 15.36 -7.52 -2.35
N ASP A 482 15.69 -6.31 -1.90
CA ASP A 482 14.89 -5.59 -0.89
C ASP A 482 13.50 -5.17 -1.36
N ILE A 483 13.32 -4.84 -2.66
CA ILE A 483 12.00 -4.44 -3.21
C ILE A 483 10.93 -5.55 -3.12
N ASP A 484 11.39 -6.80 -3.00
CA ASP A 484 10.56 -7.98 -2.90
C ASP A 484 10.31 -8.41 -1.43
N VAL A 485 10.84 -7.65 -0.45
CA VAL A 485 10.53 -7.75 0.98
C VAL A 485 9.39 -6.78 1.33
N LEU A 486 8.27 -7.31 1.83
CA LEU A 486 7.10 -6.56 2.29
C LEU A 486 7.08 -6.48 3.81
N GLU A 487 7.13 -5.27 4.34
CA GLU A 487 7.06 -5.02 5.78
C GLU A 487 5.60 -4.90 6.22
N ILE A 488 5.16 -5.82 7.09
CA ILE A 488 3.79 -5.93 7.57
C ILE A 488 3.65 -5.23 8.91
N GLN A 489 2.94 -4.10 8.90
CA GLN A 489 2.64 -3.28 10.07
C GLN A 489 1.47 -3.81 10.90
N GLN A 490 1.22 -3.20 12.07
CA GLN A 490 0.06 -3.52 12.90
C GLN A 490 -1.27 -3.22 12.17
N MET A 491 -2.39 -3.72 12.69
CA MET A 491 -3.70 -3.41 12.09
C MET A 491 -4.04 -1.93 12.27
N SER A 492 -4.75 -1.36 11.29
CA SER A 492 -5.46 -0.09 11.51
C SER A 492 -6.62 -0.28 12.50
N LEU A 493 -7.15 0.81 13.05
CA LEU A 493 -8.31 0.75 13.94
C LEU A 493 -9.52 0.07 13.27
N ASP A 494 -9.78 0.38 12.00
CA ASP A 494 -10.85 -0.22 11.20
C ASP A 494 -10.73 -1.75 11.07
N GLU A 495 -9.51 -2.23 10.82
CA GLU A 495 -9.18 -3.65 10.68
C GLU A 495 -9.26 -4.36 12.04
N GLY A 496 -8.71 -3.74 13.10
CA GLY A 496 -8.74 -4.28 14.47
C GLY A 496 -10.16 -4.41 15.01
N LEU A 497 -11.01 -3.40 14.78
CA LEU A 497 -12.44 -3.46 15.15
C LEU A 497 -13.18 -4.58 14.42
N ARG A 498 -12.90 -4.78 13.12
CA ARG A 498 -13.48 -5.90 12.35
C ARG A 498 -13.01 -7.26 12.88
N LEU A 499 -11.73 -7.42 13.19
CA LEU A 499 -11.20 -8.69 13.73
C LEU A 499 -11.81 -8.99 15.11
N LEU A 500 -11.89 -7.99 15.98
CA LEU A 500 -12.51 -8.12 17.30
C LEU A 500 -14.00 -8.45 17.17
N GLN A 501 -14.73 -7.79 16.25
CA GLN A 501 -16.14 -8.06 15.96
C GLN A 501 -16.36 -9.49 15.44
N ASN A 502 -15.53 -9.96 14.50
CA ASN A 502 -15.59 -11.33 13.98
C ASN A 502 -15.38 -12.34 15.12
N LYS A 503 -14.29 -12.20 15.88
CA LYS A 503 -13.93 -13.13 16.97
C LYS A 503 -14.90 -13.09 18.16
N LEU A 504 -15.63 -12.00 18.40
CA LEU A 504 -16.67 -11.92 19.44
C LEU A 504 -18.05 -12.41 18.97
N SER A 505 -18.30 -12.43 17.66
CA SER A 505 -19.56 -12.91 17.10
C SER A 505 -19.67 -14.43 17.25
N ARG A 506 -20.81 -14.93 17.75
CA ARG A 506 -21.09 -16.37 17.88
C ARG A 506 -22.37 -16.72 17.13
N PRO A 507 -22.54 -17.97 16.66
CA PRO A 507 -23.79 -18.44 16.06
C PRO A 507 -25.05 -18.26 16.95
N SER A 508 -24.86 -18.13 18.26
CA SER A 508 -25.92 -18.04 19.28
C SER A 508 -26.11 -16.64 19.91
N LYS A 509 -25.43 -15.60 19.41
CA LYS A 509 -25.62 -14.21 19.87
C LYS A 509 -25.72 -13.25 18.67
N PRO A 510 -26.50 -12.16 18.77
CA PRO A 510 -26.50 -11.12 17.75
C PRO A 510 -25.10 -10.53 17.55
N VAL A 511 -24.80 -10.11 16.33
CA VAL A 511 -23.53 -9.46 15.97
C VAL A 511 -23.35 -8.18 16.80
N VAL A 512 -22.19 -8.03 17.43
CA VAL A 512 -21.88 -6.85 18.24
C VAL A 512 -21.38 -5.73 17.32
N GLU A 513 -22.16 -4.67 17.14
CA GLU A 513 -21.77 -3.51 16.32
C GLU A 513 -20.76 -2.61 17.03
N LEU A 514 -19.47 -2.97 17.00
CA LEU A 514 -18.40 -2.20 17.65
C LEU A 514 -18.09 -0.83 17.01
N ARG A 515 -18.71 -0.49 15.86
CA ARG A 515 -18.52 0.80 15.18
C ARG A 515 -19.41 1.93 15.71
N SER A 516 -20.58 1.57 16.25
CA SER A 516 -21.64 2.52 16.62
C SER A 516 -22.37 2.15 17.92
N GLY A 517 -22.12 0.96 18.47
CA GLY A 517 -22.75 0.48 19.70
C GLY A 517 -22.06 0.96 20.99
N PRO A 518 -22.65 0.66 22.16
CA PRO A 518 -22.15 1.13 23.47
C PRO A 518 -20.74 0.63 23.81
N ASP A 519 -20.33 -0.52 23.27
CA ASP A 519 -18.99 -1.09 23.44
C ASP A 519 -17.92 -0.45 22.53
N SER A 520 -18.25 0.58 21.71
CA SER A 520 -17.31 1.15 20.73
C SER A 520 -16.07 1.79 21.35
N GLU A 521 -16.23 2.67 22.35
CA GLU A 521 -15.08 3.30 23.03
C GLU A 521 -14.24 2.29 23.83
N PRO A 522 -14.83 1.38 24.64
CA PRO A 522 -14.08 0.29 25.26
C PRO A 522 -13.31 -0.58 24.25
N ALA A 523 -13.88 -0.84 23.06
CA ALA A 523 -13.20 -1.59 22.01
C ALA A 523 -12.02 -0.81 21.40
N LYS A 524 -12.19 0.49 21.09
CA LYS A 524 -11.09 1.35 20.61
C LYS A 524 -9.93 1.40 21.61
N ALA A 525 -10.24 1.62 22.89
CA ALA A 525 -9.27 1.65 23.97
C ALA A 525 -8.56 0.30 24.16
N LEU A 526 -9.29 -0.82 24.08
CA LEU A 526 -8.70 -2.16 24.13
C LEU A 526 -7.76 -2.42 22.95
N LEU A 527 -8.13 -2.04 21.73
CA LEU A 527 -7.27 -2.21 20.55
C LEU A 527 -5.97 -1.40 20.68
N ALA A 528 -6.04 -0.18 21.22
CA ALA A 528 -4.86 0.63 21.52
C ALA A 528 -3.98 -0.02 22.61
N ALA A 529 -4.57 -0.51 23.70
CA ALA A 529 -3.86 -1.18 24.80
C ALA A 529 -3.16 -2.49 24.36
N LEU A 530 -3.73 -3.18 23.37
CA LEU A 530 -3.16 -4.37 22.69
C LEU A 530 -2.23 -4.01 21.52
N GLY A 531 -1.95 -2.72 21.28
CA GLY A 531 -1.06 -2.22 20.23
C GLY A 531 -1.46 -2.65 18.82
N TYR A 532 -2.76 -2.83 18.57
CA TYR A 532 -3.37 -3.29 17.31
C TYR A 532 -2.79 -4.61 16.76
N MET A 533 -2.29 -5.48 17.64
CA MET A 533 -1.68 -6.76 17.27
C MET A 533 -2.74 -7.87 17.12
N PRO A 534 -2.92 -8.49 15.93
CA PRO A 534 -3.99 -9.46 15.68
C PRO A 534 -4.01 -10.64 16.65
N LEU A 535 -2.83 -11.14 17.03
CA LEU A 535 -2.70 -12.23 17.98
C LEU A 535 -3.21 -11.82 19.37
N ALA A 536 -2.83 -10.63 19.85
CA ALA A 536 -3.29 -10.10 21.13
C ALA A 536 -4.80 -9.81 21.11
N ILE A 537 -5.33 -9.30 20.00
CA ILE A 537 -6.77 -9.07 19.78
C ILE A 537 -7.54 -10.40 19.83
N SER A 538 -7.03 -11.43 19.15
CA SER A 538 -7.66 -12.76 19.10
C SER A 538 -7.61 -13.45 20.47
N GLN A 539 -6.50 -13.32 21.20
CA GLN A 539 -6.32 -13.81 22.57
C GLN A 539 -7.27 -13.12 23.56
N ALA A 540 -7.43 -11.80 23.47
CA ALA A 540 -8.40 -11.04 24.27
C ALA A 540 -9.85 -11.44 23.95
N ALA A 541 -10.21 -11.55 22.66
CA ALA A 541 -11.53 -11.99 22.23
C ALA A 541 -11.85 -13.44 22.68
N ALA A 542 -10.87 -14.34 22.61
CA ALA A 542 -10.99 -15.70 23.12
C ALA A 542 -11.21 -15.71 24.64
N TYR A 543 -10.47 -14.90 25.40
CA TYR A 543 -10.65 -14.76 26.85
C TYR A 543 -12.05 -14.23 27.21
N ILE A 544 -12.48 -13.14 26.57
CA ILE A 544 -13.81 -12.54 26.73
C ILE A 544 -14.90 -13.59 26.45
N ASN A 545 -14.68 -14.46 25.47
CA ASN A 545 -15.61 -15.51 25.12
C ASN A 545 -15.64 -16.70 26.09
N GLN A 546 -14.48 -17.17 26.56
CA GLN A 546 -14.37 -18.49 27.22
C GLN A 546 -14.63 -18.45 28.74
N ARG A 547 -14.71 -17.26 29.37
CA ARG A 547 -14.90 -17.15 30.82
C ARG A 547 -16.36 -17.23 31.25
N TYR A 548 -16.57 -17.84 32.43
CA TYR A 548 -17.81 -17.73 33.21
C TYR A 548 -17.49 -17.09 34.58
N PRO A 549 -18.24 -16.07 35.04
CA PRO A 549 -19.25 -15.32 34.28
C PRO A 549 -18.64 -14.59 33.06
N PRO A 550 -19.46 -14.23 32.05
CA PRO A 550 -18.98 -13.50 30.87
C PRO A 550 -18.38 -12.14 31.26
N VAL A 551 -17.25 -11.80 30.67
CA VAL A 551 -16.57 -10.51 30.87
C VAL A 551 -16.93 -9.57 29.72
N THR A 552 -17.27 -8.32 29.99
CA THR A 552 -17.48 -7.29 28.95
C THR A 552 -16.15 -6.79 28.40
N ILE A 553 -16.15 -6.11 27.26
CA ILE A 553 -14.92 -5.52 26.70
C ILE A 553 -14.28 -4.57 27.72
N GLN A 554 -15.09 -3.72 28.36
CA GLN A 554 -14.61 -2.83 29.42
C GLN A 554 -14.12 -3.57 30.68
N GLY A 555 -14.77 -4.67 31.07
CA GLY A 555 -14.33 -5.51 32.19
C GLY A 555 -13.00 -6.24 31.92
N TYR A 556 -12.68 -6.53 30.65
CA TYR A 556 -11.34 -7.01 30.27
C TYR A 556 -10.33 -5.87 30.30
N LEU A 557 -10.68 -4.70 29.76
CA LEU A 557 -9.81 -3.52 29.73
C LEU A 557 -9.41 -3.07 31.14
N GLN A 558 -10.35 -3.06 32.09
CA GLN A 558 -10.05 -2.84 33.52
C GLN A 558 -9.00 -3.84 34.02
N GLN A 559 -9.25 -5.15 33.87
CA GLN A 559 -8.29 -6.20 34.26
C GLN A 559 -6.93 -6.10 33.55
N PHE A 560 -6.86 -5.50 32.35
CA PHE A 560 -5.62 -5.26 31.63
C PHE A 560 -4.81 -4.08 32.19
N HIS A 561 -5.47 -3.16 32.89
CA HIS A 561 -4.87 -1.99 33.56
C HIS A 561 -4.75 -2.14 35.09
N ASP A 562 -5.41 -3.14 35.71
CA ASP A 562 -5.38 -3.39 37.17
C ASP A 562 -3.95 -3.48 37.74
N SER A 563 -3.08 -4.31 37.13
CA SER A 563 -1.67 -4.43 37.52
C SER A 563 -0.80 -5.03 36.41
N ASP A 564 0.53 -4.84 36.50
CA ASP A 564 1.51 -5.45 35.60
C ASP A 564 1.42 -6.99 35.63
N GLU A 565 1.26 -7.59 36.82
CA GLU A 565 1.14 -9.04 37.00
C GLU A 565 -0.14 -9.58 36.36
N ARG A 566 -1.25 -8.85 36.50
CA ARG A 566 -2.52 -9.22 35.88
C ARG A 566 -2.45 -9.13 34.36
N ARG A 567 -1.81 -8.08 33.84
CA ARG A 567 -1.53 -7.89 32.42
C ARG A 567 -0.63 -9.00 31.86
N GLU A 568 0.39 -9.41 32.61
CA GLU A 568 1.26 -10.55 32.28
C GLU A 568 0.48 -11.86 32.20
N GLU A 569 -0.38 -12.16 33.19
CA GLU A 569 -1.23 -13.36 33.16
C GLU A 569 -2.16 -13.37 31.93
N LEU A 570 -2.82 -12.24 31.63
CA LEU A 570 -3.71 -12.11 30.47
C LEU A 570 -2.97 -12.31 29.14
N LEU A 571 -1.76 -11.76 29.01
CA LEU A 571 -0.94 -11.86 27.80
C LEU A 571 -0.18 -13.20 27.69
N THR A 572 -0.03 -13.98 28.77
CA THR A 572 0.66 -15.28 28.77
C THR A 572 -0.28 -16.47 28.54
N ARG A 573 -1.59 -16.32 28.78
CA ARG A 573 -2.58 -17.38 28.57
C ARG A 573 -2.63 -17.87 27.12
N GLU A 574 -2.55 -19.19 26.94
CA GLU A 574 -2.74 -19.82 25.63
C GLU A 574 -4.23 -20.05 25.34
N SER A 575 -4.66 -19.63 24.15
CA SER A 575 -5.97 -19.97 23.58
C SER A 575 -5.77 -20.87 22.35
N LEU A 576 -6.59 -21.89 22.17
CA LEU A 576 -6.60 -22.71 20.95
C LEU A 576 -6.97 -21.85 19.73
N ASP A 577 -6.10 -21.82 18.72
CA ASP A 577 -6.35 -21.29 17.38
C ASP A 577 -5.99 -22.38 16.37
N LEU A 578 -6.99 -22.85 15.61
CA LEU A 578 -6.85 -23.92 14.62
C LEU A 578 -6.10 -23.49 13.36
N CYS A 579 -5.84 -22.18 13.19
CA CYS A 579 -5.12 -21.63 12.04
C CYS A 579 -3.64 -21.37 12.35
N ARG A 580 -3.06 -22.12 13.29
CA ARG A 580 -1.65 -22.00 13.73
C ARG A 580 -0.95 -23.35 13.87
N GLU A 581 0.37 -23.31 13.80
CA GLU A 581 1.26 -24.47 13.86
C GLU A 581 1.11 -25.24 15.19
N GLU A 582 0.97 -26.57 15.10
CA GLU A 582 0.87 -27.43 16.27
C GLU A 582 2.18 -27.38 17.10
N GLY A 583 2.05 -26.98 18.36
CA GLY A 583 3.17 -26.73 19.28
C GLY A 583 3.77 -25.31 19.25
N ALA A 584 3.22 -24.37 18.47
CA ALA A 584 3.59 -22.96 18.58
C ALA A 584 2.75 -22.25 19.66
N SER A 585 3.39 -21.48 20.55
CA SER A 585 2.67 -20.81 21.65
C SER A 585 1.71 -19.74 21.15
N ASN A 586 0.47 -19.78 21.65
CA ASN A 586 -0.59 -18.82 21.34
C ASN A 586 -0.57 -17.54 22.18
N SER A 587 0.41 -17.42 23.06
CA SER A 587 0.71 -16.19 23.79
C SER A 587 1.50 -15.19 22.94
N ILE A 588 1.00 -13.96 22.86
CA ILE A 588 1.78 -12.83 22.30
C ILE A 588 3.03 -12.53 23.13
N LEU A 589 2.97 -12.71 24.46
CA LEU A 589 4.12 -12.48 25.33
C LEU A 589 5.22 -13.53 25.11
N ALA A 590 4.84 -14.81 25.01
CA ALA A 590 5.76 -15.91 24.72
C ALA A 590 6.41 -15.74 23.33
N THR A 591 5.64 -15.28 22.35
CA THR A 591 6.16 -14.95 21.00
C THR A 591 7.31 -13.93 21.07
N TYR A 592 7.23 -12.94 21.97
CA TYR A 592 8.31 -11.98 22.20
C TYR A 592 9.42 -12.55 23.09
N GLN A 593 9.11 -13.24 24.18
CA GLN A 593 10.09 -13.88 25.08
C GLN A 593 11.01 -14.88 24.35
N ILE A 594 10.52 -15.60 23.33
CA ILE A 594 11.35 -16.45 22.46
C ILE A 594 12.45 -15.63 21.76
N SER A 595 12.17 -14.38 21.40
CA SER A 595 13.14 -13.46 20.79
C SER A 595 14.22 -12.99 21.79
N PHE A 596 13.91 -13.05 23.09
CA PHE A 596 14.80 -12.70 24.21
C PHE A 596 15.44 -13.93 24.90
N ASN A 597 15.28 -15.13 24.34
CA ASN A 597 15.94 -16.35 24.80
C ASN A 597 17.47 -16.21 24.65
N PRO A 598 18.32 -16.73 25.56
CA PRO A 598 19.79 -16.65 25.48
C PRO A 598 20.51 -17.01 24.15
N GLN A 599 19.83 -17.62 23.17
CA GLN A 599 20.35 -17.83 21.80
C GLN A 599 19.88 -16.80 20.75
N GLY A 600 18.86 -15.98 21.06
CA GLY A 600 18.26 -14.98 20.14
C GLY A 600 18.79 -13.57 20.37
N ILE A 601 18.46 -12.98 21.52
CA ILE A 601 19.10 -11.76 22.04
C ILE A 601 19.91 -12.20 23.25
N PRO A 602 21.25 -12.30 23.13
CA PRO A 602 22.07 -12.55 24.28
C PRO A 602 21.91 -11.42 25.28
N GLY A 603 21.63 -11.75 26.54
CA GLY A 603 21.53 -10.75 27.62
C GLY A 603 22.77 -9.85 27.73
N PHE A 604 23.91 -10.29 27.16
CA PHE A 604 25.13 -9.48 27.06
C PHE A 604 24.97 -8.17 26.27
N MET A 605 24.05 -8.04 25.30
CA MET A 605 23.92 -6.78 24.55
C MET A 605 23.41 -5.65 25.45
N ILE A 606 22.45 -5.98 26.32
CA ILE A 606 22.00 -5.08 27.39
C ILE A 606 23.11 -4.95 28.46
N TRP A 607 23.68 -6.07 28.91
CA TRP A 607 24.62 -6.10 30.05
C TRP A 607 25.95 -5.38 29.79
N ASN A 608 26.56 -5.55 28.61
CA ASN A 608 27.88 -4.99 28.27
C ASN A 608 27.89 -3.47 28.12
N HIS A 609 26.75 -2.83 27.83
CA HIS A 609 26.66 -1.37 27.83
C HIS A 609 26.45 -0.79 29.23
N PHE A 610 25.89 -1.58 30.15
CA PHE A 610 25.67 -1.14 31.52
C PHE A 610 26.85 -1.43 32.45
N ASP A 611 27.51 -2.59 32.37
CA ASP A 611 28.61 -2.96 33.29
C ASP A 611 29.99 -2.44 32.80
N GLY A 612 30.02 -1.18 32.36
CA GLY A 612 31.22 -0.50 31.89
C GLY A 612 32.27 -0.29 32.98
N ASN A 613 33.27 -1.17 33.02
CA ASN A 613 34.59 -0.81 33.52
C ASN A 613 35.16 0.31 32.61
N PRO A 614 35.46 1.52 33.12
CA PRO A 614 35.80 2.66 32.26
C PRO A 614 37.01 2.43 31.34
N ASP A 615 37.99 1.64 31.79
CA ASP A 615 39.38 1.69 31.31
C ASP A 615 39.72 0.74 30.13
N ALA A 616 38.78 -0.04 29.61
CA ALA A 616 39.12 -1.20 28.75
C ALA A 616 38.93 -1.05 27.22
N GLU A 617 38.09 -0.13 26.71
CA GLU A 617 37.79 -0.06 25.27
C GLU A 617 37.62 1.37 24.74
N ASN A 618 38.41 1.71 23.69
CA ASN A 618 38.36 2.96 22.94
C ASN A 618 36.93 3.32 22.48
N GLY A 619 36.54 4.60 22.62
CA GLY A 619 35.18 5.08 22.33
C GLY A 619 34.64 4.77 20.92
N ARG A 620 35.50 4.58 19.90
CA ARG A 620 35.08 4.13 18.57
C ARG A 620 34.54 2.69 18.55
N ASN A 621 35.12 1.78 19.33
CA ASN A 621 34.63 0.40 19.42
C ASN A 621 33.26 0.34 20.12
N ARG A 622 33.05 1.17 21.14
CA ARG A 622 31.74 1.27 21.83
C ARG A 622 30.64 1.71 20.87
N ARG A 623 30.86 2.76 20.06
CA ARG A 623 29.85 3.25 19.09
C ARG A 623 29.52 2.21 18.01
N HIS A 624 30.55 1.59 17.41
CA HIS A 624 30.33 0.51 16.43
C HIS A 624 29.55 -0.69 17.02
N LYS A 625 29.72 -0.97 18.32
CA LYS A 625 28.97 -2.03 19.02
C LYS A 625 27.51 -1.63 19.23
N ILE A 626 27.24 -0.39 19.66
CA ILE A 626 25.87 0.18 19.76
C ILE A 626 25.16 0.09 18.40
N ASP A 627 25.80 0.56 17.33
CA ASP A 627 25.22 0.61 15.99
C ASP A 627 24.93 -0.81 15.45
N SER A 628 25.81 -1.77 15.75
CA SER A 628 25.64 -3.20 15.42
C SER A 628 24.47 -3.85 16.18
N ASP A 629 24.39 -3.63 17.49
CA ASP A 629 23.36 -4.22 18.35
C ASP A 629 21.98 -3.60 18.04
N LEU A 630 21.91 -2.31 17.72
CA LEU A 630 20.71 -1.64 17.20
C LEU A 630 20.29 -2.19 15.83
N GLY A 631 21.24 -2.36 14.91
CA GLY A 631 20.99 -2.98 13.60
C GLY A 631 20.34 -4.37 13.72
N PHE A 632 20.82 -5.18 14.67
CA PHE A 632 20.24 -6.50 14.95
C PHE A 632 18.80 -6.42 15.50
N LEU A 633 18.51 -5.47 16.40
CA LEU A 633 17.15 -5.25 16.92
C LEU A 633 16.17 -4.75 15.86
N ILE A 634 16.65 -3.95 14.90
CA ILE A 634 15.89 -3.49 13.73
C ILE A 634 15.64 -4.65 12.76
N ASP A 635 16.66 -5.47 12.48
CA ASP A 635 16.48 -6.65 11.63
C ASP A 635 15.48 -7.65 12.25
N LEU A 636 15.41 -7.77 13.58
CA LEU A 636 14.36 -8.56 14.27
C LEU A 636 12.97 -7.89 14.34
N SER A 637 12.81 -6.68 13.78
CA SER A 637 11.58 -5.88 13.85
C SER A 637 11.11 -5.54 15.28
N LEU A 638 12.01 -5.54 16.27
CA LEU A 638 11.70 -5.23 17.67
C LEU A 638 11.81 -3.73 17.97
N VAL A 639 12.67 -3.05 17.21
CA VAL A 639 12.87 -1.59 17.21
C VAL A 639 12.72 -1.11 15.77
N ALA A 640 12.10 0.06 15.57
CA ALA A 640 12.03 0.75 14.29
C ALA A 640 12.77 2.09 14.37
N THR A 641 13.31 2.56 13.24
CA THR A 641 13.81 3.93 13.10
C THR A 641 12.72 4.83 12.53
N ASN A 642 12.63 6.06 13.03
CA ASN A 642 11.84 7.10 12.39
C ASN A 642 12.48 7.53 11.04
N PRO A 643 11.74 8.19 10.13
CA PRO A 643 12.24 8.61 8.82
C PRO A 643 13.50 9.48 8.88
N ASP A 644 13.67 10.23 9.97
CA ASP A 644 14.81 11.13 10.19
C ASP A 644 16.09 10.39 10.60
N GLY A 645 16.04 9.07 10.80
CA GLY A 645 17.20 8.21 11.13
C GLY A 645 17.68 8.29 12.59
N ASP A 646 17.52 9.44 13.24
CA ASP A 646 18.12 9.74 14.55
C ASP A 646 17.29 9.31 15.78
N THR A 647 16.07 8.79 15.59
CA THR A 647 15.21 8.35 16.71
C THR A 647 14.65 6.94 16.52
N PHE A 648 14.64 6.19 17.62
CA PHE A 648 14.23 4.78 17.67
C PHE A 648 12.91 4.62 18.42
N VAL A 649 12.01 3.78 17.89
CA VAL A 649 10.69 3.48 18.46
C VAL A 649 10.58 1.99 18.76
N MET A 650 10.12 1.64 19.95
CA MET A 650 9.85 0.26 20.36
C MET A 650 8.36 0.06 20.59
N HIS A 651 7.77 -1.01 20.04
CA HIS A 651 6.33 -1.30 20.17
C HIS A 651 5.94 -1.51 21.66
N PRO A 652 4.78 -0.98 22.14
CA PRO A 652 4.43 -1.02 23.57
C PRO A 652 4.40 -2.42 24.20
N LEU A 653 3.97 -3.45 23.46
CA LEU A 653 3.99 -4.83 23.97
C LEU A 653 5.40 -5.45 23.97
N VAL A 654 6.32 -4.96 23.12
CA VAL A 654 7.74 -5.33 23.16
C VAL A 654 8.42 -4.66 24.35
N GLN A 655 8.11 -3.40 24.65
CA GLN A 655 8.56 -2.72 25.86
C GLN A 655 8.10 -3.47 27.12
N PHE A 656 6.83 -3.89 27.17
CA PHE A 656 6.28 -4.68 28.27
C PHE A 656 6.98 -6.05 28.40
N ALA A 657 7.13 -6.79 27.29
CA ALA A 657 7.86 -8.06 27.28
C ALA A 657 9.32 -7.92 27.77
N THR A 658 9.98 -6.82 27.39
CA THR A 658 11.34 -6.50 27.86
C THR A 658 11.34 -6.26 29.37
N ARG A 659 10.38 -5.50 29.93
CA ARG A 659 10.27 -5.29 31.38
C ARG A 659 10.03 -6.59 32.15
N THR A 660 9.10 -7.44 31.71
CA THR A 660 8.89 -8.79 32.28
C THR A 660 10.18 -9.63 32.22
N CYS A 661 10.94 -9.55 31.13
CA CYS A 661 12.23 -10.22 31.00
C CYS A 661 13.29 -9.69 31.99
N LEU A 662 13.40 -8.37 32.17
CA LEU A 662 14.30 -7.75 33.16
C LEU A 662 13.89 -8.09 34.62
N LYS A 663 12.58 -8.22 34.89
CA LYS A 663 12.02 -8.69 36.16
C LYS A 663 12.40 -10.15 36.43
N SER A 664 12.20 -11.06 35.47
CA SER A 664 12.54 -12.48 35.65
C SER A 664 14.05 -12.73 35.76
N MET A 665 14.87 -11.93 35.08
CA MET A 665 16.33 -11.88 35.24
C MET A 665 16.81 -11.18 36.53
N LYS A 666 15.91 -10.56 37.31
CA LYS A 666 16.19 -9.82 38.56
C LYS A 666 17.19 -8.64 38.40
N ILE A 667 17.26 -8.04 37.22
CA ILE A 667 18.16 -6.90 36.91
C ILE A 667 17.45 -5.56 36.73
N GLU A 668 16.11 -5.55 36.75
CA GLU A 668 15.27 -4.34 36.59
C GLU A 668 15.77 -3.16 37.44
N GLY A 669 16.03 -3.36 38.74
CA GLY A 669 16.50 -2.30 39.64
C GLY A 669 17.79 -1.63 39.16
N ARG A 670 18.79 -2.41 38.69
CA ARG A 670 20.07 -1.87 38.20
C ARG A 670 19.89 -1.09 36.90
N VAL A 671 19.06 -1.59 35.99
CA VAL A 671 18.74 -0.89 34.73
C VAL A 671 17.99 0.41 35.02
N ARG A 672 17.05 0.38 35.99
CA ARG A 672 16.28 1.54 36.45
C ARG A 672 17.21 2.65 36.99
N GLN A 673 18.15 2.32 37.87
CA GLN A 673 19.10 3.29 38.41
C GLN A 673 19.98 3.92 37.31
N LYS A 674 20.54 3.09 36.41
CA LYS A 674 21.38 3.59 35.30
C LYS A 674 20.60 4.46 34.32
N PHE A 675 19.34 4.14 34.03
CA PHE A 675 18.47 4.99 33.21
C PHE A 675 18.20 6.35 33.86
N LEU A 676 17.91 6.37 35.17
CA LEU A 676 17.67 7.61 35.91
C LEU A 676 18.92 8.51 35.95
N ALA A 677 20.10 7.93 36.11
CA ALA A 677 21.38 8.65 36.04
C ALA A 677 21.59 9.29 34.65
N VAL A 678 21.43 8.51 33.56
CA VAL A 678 21.54 9.01 32.18
C VAL A 678 20.50 10.12 31.92
N LEU A 679 19.24 9.92 32.31
CA LEU A 679 18.19 10.93 32.14
C LEU A 679 18.47 12.22 32.92
N SER A 680 19.14 12.15 34.08
CA SER A 680 19.47 13.34 34.87
C SER A 680 20.53 14.23 34.23
N GLU A 681 21.47 13.64 33.50
CA GLU A 681 22.46 14.37 32.69
C GLU A 681 21.85 14.85 31.37
N GLU A 682 21.26 13.95 30.58
CA GLU A 682 20.77 14.24 29.23
C GLU A 682 19.54 15.15 29.18
N PHE A 683 18.68 15.16 30.21
CA PHE A 683 17.54 16.08 30.23
C PHE A 683 18.06 17.53 30.39
N PRO A 684 17.79 18.46 29.45
CA PRO A 684 18.34 19.80 29.51
C PRO A 684 17.51 20.74 30.39
N TYR A 685 18.09 21.89 30.75
CA TYR A 685 17.34 22.98 31.42
C TYR A 685 16.23 23.52 30.50
N GLY A 686 15.19 24.12 31.08
CA GLY A 686 13.95 24.51 30.39
C GLY A 686 14.02 25.76 29.52
N ASP A 687 15.19 26.09 28.96
CA ASP A 687 15.43 27.28 28.15
C ASP A 687 14.80 27.18 26.75
N ILE A 688 14.45 28.31 26.12
CA ILE A 688 13.72 28.33 24.84
C ILE A 688 14.46 27.56 23.73
N GLY A 689 15.79 27.53 23.75
CA GLY A 689 16.62 26.80 22.78
C GLY A 689 16.64 25.27 22.95
N THR A 690 16.30 24.75 24.14
CA THR A 690 16.32 23.32 24.49
C THR A 690 14.92 22.71 24.55
N TRP A 691 13.86 23.51 24.36
CA TRP A 691 12.46 23.07 24.42
C TRP A 691 12.13 21.85 23.55
N SER A 692 12.76 21.69 22.38
CA SER A 692 12.58 20.51 21.52
C SER A 692 13.10 19.22 22.18
N GLN A 693 14.26 19.29 22.82
CA GLN A 693 14.85 18.18 23.57
C GLN A 693 14.06 17.89 24.86
N CYS A 694 13.65 18.92 25.61
CA CYS A 694 12.76 18.75 26.75
C CYS A 694 11.43 18.08 26.35
N GLN A 695 10.84 18.49 25.22
CA GLN A 695 9.59 17.91 24.71
C GLN A 695 9.75 16.44 24.31
N LEU A 696 10.90 16.06 23.74
CA LEU A 696 11.21 14.67 23.40
C LEU A 696 11.43 13.80 24.65
N LEU A 697 12.08 14.33 25.68
CA LEU A 697 12.44 13.58 26.89
C LEU A 697 11.34 13.55 27.97
N LEU A 698 10.39 14.50 27.96
CA LEU A 698 9.35 14.60 28.99
C LEU A 698 8.51 13.30 29.19
N PRO A 699 8.08 12.56 28.15
CA PRO A 699 7.35 11.30 28.31
C PRO A 699 8.15 10.21 29.04
N HIS A 700 9.49 10.33 29.07
CA HIS A 700 10.36 9.43 29.83
C HIS A 700 10.45 9.80 31.32
N VAL A 701 10.04 11.01 31.71
CA VAL A 701 9.98 11.50 33.09
C VAL A 701 8.67 11.10 33.77
N GLU A 702 7.54 11.12 33.04
CA GLU A 702 6.20 10.88 33.58
C GLU A 702 6.07 9.60 34.46
N PRO A 703 6.62 8.42 34.08
CA PRO A 703 6.52 7.21 34.90
C PRO A 703 7.20 7.32 36.27
N TRP A 704 8.10 8.28 36.45
CA TRP A 704 8.91 8.47 37.65
C TRP A 704 8.31 9.50 38.61
N VAL A 705 7.39 10.34 38.14
CA VAL A 705 6.79 11.43 38.93
C VAL A 705 6.20 10.93 40.25
N ASN A 706 5.61 9.74 40.24
CA ASN A 706 4.97 9.16 41.43
C ASN A 706 5.87 8.25 42.28
N MET A 707 7.12 8.03 41.87
CA MET A 707 8.06 7.16 42.58
C MET A 707 8.36 7.70 43.99
N GLN A 708 8.53 6.78 44.94
CA GLN A 708 9.13 7.05 46.25
C GLN A 708 10.59 6.57 46.22
N LEU A 709 11.50 7.43 46.64
CA LEU A 709 12.94 7.16 46.63
C LEU A 709 13.50 7.29 48.05
N THR A 710 14.22 6.26 48.48
CA THR A 710 14.82 6.14 49.82
C THR A 710 16.35 6.15 49.79
N ASN A 711 16.95 6.09 48.60
CA ASN A 711 18.40 6.20 48.38
C ASN A 711 18.76 7.63 47.97
N ASN A 712 19.85 8.17 48.54
CA ASN A 712 20.30 9.54 48.29
C ASN A 712 20.72 9.77 46.84
N GLU A 713 21.44 8.83 46.21
CA GLU A 713 21.92 8.99 44.82
C GLU A 713 20.76 9.03 43.82
N ASP A 714 19.82 8.10 43.95
CA ASP A 714 18.61 8.06 43.12
C ASP A 714 17.74 9.29 43.35
N ALA A 715 17.57 9.71 44.62
CA ALA A 715 16.82 10.91 44.96
C ALA A 715 17.46 12.19 44.39
N ALA A 716 18.79 12.28 44.34
CA ALA A 716 19.50 13.42 43.75
C ALA A 716 19.27 13.50 42.23
N CYS A 717 19.47 12.38 41.52
CA CYS A 717 19.23 12.29 40.07
C CYS A 717 17.76 12.60 39.72
N TRP A 718 16.82 12.06 40.49
CA TRP A 718 15.40 12.30 40.30
C TRP A 718 14.98 13.75 40.58
N THR A 719 15.47 14.34 41.68
CA THR A 719 15.21 15.75 42.02
C THR A 719 15.75 16.68 40.92
N LYS A 720 16.93 16.36 40.34
CA LYS A 720 17.52 17.05 39.18
C LYS A 720 16.60 16.97 37.95
N VAL A 721 16.16 15.78 37.55
CA VAL A 721 15.22 15.58 36.41
C VAL A 721 13.91 16.34 36.64
N MET A 722 13.26 16.14 37.79
CA MET A 722 11.96 16.73 38.11
C MET A 722 12.00 18.26 38.11
N THR A 723 13.08 18.84 38.63
CA THR A 723 13.30 20.30 38.63
C THR A 723 13.50 20.85 37.21
N LYS A 724 14.33 20.19 36.39
CA LYS A 724 14.56 20.59 34.98
C LYS A 724 13.28 20.46 34.14
N ALA A 725 12.55 19.35 34.27
CA ALA A 725 11.29 19.10 33.57
C ALA A 725 10.22 20.12 33.95
N ALA A 726 10.10 20.45 35.24
CA ALA A 726 9.13 21.45 35.68
C ALA A 726 9.48 22.88 35.25
N TRP A 727 10.77 23.23 35.14
CA TRP A 727 11.19 24.50 34.53
C TRP A 727 10.73 24.58 33.07
N TYR A 728 10.95 23.53 32.27
CA TYR A 728 10.41 23.45 30.92
C TYR A 728 8.89 23.63 30.87
N LEU A 729 8.15 22.91 31.73
CA LEU A 729 6.69 23.03 31.83
C LEU A 729 6.23 24.45 32.22
N GLN A 730 6.92 25.11 33.15
CA GLN A 730 6.68 26.50 33.51
C GLN A 730 6.91 27.44 32.31
N GLY A 731 7.99 27.25 31.55
CA GLY A 731 8.28 28.02 30.33
C GLY A 731 7.22 27.85 29.24
N ARG A 732 6.58 26.68 29.16
CA ARG A 732 5.44 26.38 28.27
C ARG A 732 4.08 26.84 28.82
N GLY A 733 4.02 27.45 30.00
CA GLY A 733 2.77 27.89 30.65
C GLY A 733 1.97 26.77 31.34
N LEU A 734 2.51 25.55 31.44
CA LEU A 734 1.85 24.38 32.04
C LEU A 734 2.01 24.36 33.57
N TYR A 735 1.60 25.46 34.21
CA TYR A 735 1.87 25.75 35.63
C TYR A 735 1.35 24.67 36.60
N THR A 736 0.21 24.05 36.33
CA THR A 736 -0.35 22.99 37.20
C THR A 736 0.53 21.74 37.23
N GLN A 737 1.07 21.32 36.08
CA GLN A 737 1.98 20.17 36.00
C GLN A 737 3.33 20.51 36.64
N ALA A 738 3.85 21.72 36.38
CA ALA A 738 5.07 22.22 37.01
C ALA A 738 4.93 22.27 38.55
N LYS A 739 3.83 22.82 39.09
CA LYS A 739 3.52 22.86 40.53
C LYS A 739 3.53 21.46 41.17
N PHE A 740 2.93 20.47 40.50
CA PHE A 740 2.89 19.10 40.98
C PHE A 740 4.29 18.46 41.05
N MET A 741 5.06 18.55 39.96
CA MET A 741 6.42 18.01 39.90
C MET A 741 7.35 18.69 40.92
N LEU A 742 7.30 20.02 41.02
CA LEU A 742 8.14 20.81 41.94
C LEU A 742 7.80 20.56 43.40
N ARG A 743 6.53 20.37 43.75
CA ARG A 743 6.12 20.03 45.13
C ARG A 743 6.71 18.69 45.57
N ARG A 744 6.59 17.66 44.74
CA ARG A 744 7.20 16.36 45.04
C ARG A 744 8.73 16.43 45.08
N SER A 745 9.35 17.17 44.15
CA SER A 745 10.79 17.41 44.12
C SER A 745 11.28 18.09 45.42
N TRP A 746 10.54 19.09 45.90
CA TRP A 746 10.82 19.78 47.15
C TRP A 746 10.64 18.89 48.38
N GLU A 747 9.53 18.15 48.47
CA GLU A 747 9.23 17.26 49.61
C GLU A 747 10.26 16.13 49.72
N THR A 748 10.58 15.44 48.61
CA THR A 748 11.61 14.40 48.59
C THR A 748 13.01 14.98 48.82
N GLY A 749 13.35 16.10 48.18
CA GLY A 749 14.63 16.79 48.39
C GLY A 749 14.84 17.19 49.86
N LYS A 750 13.81 17.76 50.51
CA LYS A 750 13.83 18.15 51.92
C LYS A 750 13.96 16.94 52.87
N GLN A 751 13.30 15.81 52.56
CA GLN A 751 13.32 14.61 53.41
C GLN A 751 14.61 13.77 53.26
N VAL A 752 15.14 13.63 52.04
CA VAL A 752 16.21 12.67 51.72
C VAL A 752 17.56 13.36 51.54
N LEU A 753 17.60 14.46 50.78
CA LEU A 753 18.85 15.17 50.43
C LEU A 753 19.19 16.30 51.43
N GLY A 754 18.20 16.69 52.24
CA GLY A 754 18.28 17.84 53.13
C GLY A 754 18.07 19.17 52.41
N ILE A 755 17.83 20.22 53.21
CA ILE A 755 17.52 21.57 52.73
C ILE A 755 18.65 22.17 51.88
N ASN A 756 19.91 21.90 52.27
CA ASN A 756 21.12 22.51 51.69
C ASN A 756 21.50 21.98 50.30
N HIS A 757 20.84 20.93 49.80
CA HIS A 757 21.16 20.37 48.49
C HIS A 757 20.72 21.31 47.35
N PRO A 758 21.54 21.60 46.32
CA PRO A 758 21.24 22.62 45.31
C PRO A 758 19.86 22.48 44.67
N TYR A 759 19.48 21.27 44.26
CA TYR A 759 18.18 21.01 43.64
C TYR A 759 16.99 21.07 44.61
N THR A 760 17.22 20.98 45.92
CA THR A 760 16.19 21.21 46.96
C THR A 760 15.83 22.69 47.03
N PHE A 761 16.82 23.60 47.02
CA PHE A 761 16.56 25.04 46.95
C PHE A 761 15.96 25.48 45.60
N VAL A 762 16.50 24.98 44.48
CA VAL A 762 15.98 25.36 43.14
C VAL A 762 14.52 24.91 42.96
N SER A 763 14.16 23.70 43.43
CA SER A 763 12.76 23.25 43.38
C SER A 763 11.83 24.09 44.25
N ALA A 764 12.25 24.50 45.45
CA ALA A 764 11.48 25.43 46.29
C ALA A 764 11.27 26.80 45.63
N ARG A 765 12.33 27.37 45.02
CA ARG A 765 12.30 28.68 44.35
C ARG A 765 11.37 28.67 43.13
N LEU A 766 11.49 27.65 42.29
CA LEU A 766 10.61 27.48 41.12
C LEU A 766 9.17 27.22 41.58
N LEU A 767 8.94 26.43 42.63
CA LEU A 767 7.61 26.19 43.18
C LEU A 767 6.95 27.50 43.64
N ALA A 768 7.65 28.33 44.41
CA ALA A 768 7.14 29.63 44.85
C ALA A 768 6.84 30.58 43.66
N THR A 769 7.67 30.54 42.62
CA THR A 769 7.44 31.33 41.39
C THR A 769 6.16 30.86 40.67
N VAL A 770 5.99 29.55 40.48
CA VAL A 770 4.77 28.97 39.87
C VAL A 770 3.53 29.26 40.71
N LEU A 771 3.64 29.20 42.05
CA LEU A 771 2.55 29.52 42.97
C LEU A 771 2.11 30.98 42.86
N SER A 772 3.05 31.93 42.81
CA SER A 772 2.77 33.35 42.60
C SER A 772 2.08 33.61 41.25
N LEU A 773 2.55 32.98 40.17
CA LEU A 773 1.90 33.05 38.84
C LEU A 773 0.48 32.45 38.81
N GLN A 774 0.18 31.50 39.70
CA GLN A 774 -1.18 30.96 39.91
C GLN A 774 -1.99 31.72 40.98
N GLY A 775 -1.54 32.90 41.42
CA GLY A 775 -2.22 33.73 42.43
C GLY A 775 -2.14 33.21 43.87
N SER A 776 -1.45 32.09 44.12
CA SER A 776 -1.27 31.46 45.44
C SER A 776 -0.10 32.09 46.22
N SER A 777 -0.10 33.41 46.38
CA SER A 777 1.06 34.16 46.86
C SER A 777 1.40 33.91 48.34
N GLU A 778 0.42 33.56 49.17
CA GLU A 778 0.60 33.19 50.59
C GLU A 778 1.44 31.91 50.74
N GLU A 779 1.15 30.89 49.92
CA GLU A 779 1.89 29.62 49.94
C GLU A 779 3.32 29.83 49.42
N ALA A 780 3.49 30.68 48.40
CA ALA A 780 4.80 31.06 47.88
C ALA A 780 5.66 31.78 48.94
N GLU A 781 5.06 32.73 49.68
CA GLU A 781 5.73 33.46 50.76
C GLU A 781 6.18 32.52 51.89
N GLN A 782 5.31 31.60 52.34
CA GLN A 782 5.64 30.62 53.39
C GLN A 782 6.78 29.68 53.00
N ILE A 783 6.79 29.18 51.76
CA ILE A 783 7.86 28.28 51.27
C ILE A 783 9.21 29.01 51.23
N LEU A 784 9.23 30.26 50.75
CA LEU A 784 10.45 31.06 50.70
C LEU A 784 10.94 31.47 52.10
N GLN A 785 10.04 31.85 53.01
CA GLN A 785 10.39 32.16 54.40
C GLN A 785 10.98 30.93 55.11
N GLY A 786 10.36 29.75 54.98
CA GLY A 786 10.89 28.52 55.57
C GLY A 786 12.23 28.04 54.99
N VAL A 787 12.57 28.44 53.76
CA VAL A 787 13.93 28.27 53.20
C VAL A 787 14.91 29.27 53.83
N LEU A 788 14.51 30.54 53.92
CA LEU A 788 15.36 31.64 54.38
C LEU A 788 15.57 31.66 55.90
N GLU A 789 14.72 30.99 56.69
CA GLU A 789 14.98 30.73 58.11
C GLU A 789 16.20 29.82 58.31
N LEU A 790 16.45 28.90 57.37
CA LEU A 790 17.53 27.90 57.42
C LEU A 790 18.81 28.42 56.76
N ASP A 791 18.72 29.17 55.66
CA ASP A 791 19.84 29.93 55.10
C ASP A 791 19.41 31.31 54.56
N LYS A 792 19.79 32.36 55.30
CA LYS A 792 19.49 33.77 54.97
C LYS A 792 20.29 34.33 53.80
N ASN A 793 21.35 33.63 53.36
CA ASN A 793 22.27 34.10 52.32
C ASN A 793 21.84 33.69 50.90
N GLN A 794 20.73 32.97 50.76
CA GLN A 794 20.18 32.54 49.46
C GLN A 794 19.56 33.72 48.70
N LEU A 795 20.40 34.44 47.94
CA LEU A 795 20.04 35.65 47.19
C LEU A 795 18.87 35.43 46.23
N ASP A 796 18.85 34.31 45.49
CA ASP A 796 17.78 34.00 44.53
C ASP A 796 16.43 33.79 45.22
N CYS A 797 16.41 33.15 46.41
CA CYS A 797 15.19 32.96 47.19
C CYS A 797 14.68 34.30 47.76
N ARG A 798 15.58 35.21 48.15
CA ARG A 798 15.23 36.58 48.54
C ARG A 798 14.73 37.41 47.36
N HIS A 799 15.29 37.24 46.16
CA HIS A 799 14.82 37.90 44.94
C HIS A 799 13.41 37.43 44.55
N CYS A 800 13.15 36.13 44.58
CA CYS A 800 11.80 35.58 44.42
C CYS A 800 10.84 36.06 45.53
N LEU A 801 11.28 36.21 46.78
CA LEU A 801 10.44 36.75 47.85
C LEU A 801 10.03 38.20 47.56
N GLY A 802 10.94 39.03 47.06
CA GLY A 802 10.61 40.40 46.62
C GLY A 802 9.56 40.42 45.50
N PHE A 803 9.63 39.47 44.56
CA PHE A 803 8.60 39.32 43.52
C PHE A 803 7.24 38.91 44.08
N VAL A 804 7.20 37.98 45.05
CA VAL A 804 5.96 37.58 45.74
C VAL A 804 5.37 38.74 46.56
N LEU A 805 6.20 39.54 47.23
CA LEU A 805 5.75 40.73 47.96
C LEU A 805 5.15 41.78 47.00
N HIS A 806 5.78 41.97 45.83
CA HIS A 806 5.24 42.81 44.77
C HIS A 806 3.90 42.28 44.23
N SER A 807 3.76 40.97 43.97
CA SER A 807 2.47 40.40 43.50
C SER A 807 1.35 40.48 44.54
N LYS A 808 1.69 40.65 45.83
CA LYS A 808 0.75 40.91 46.94
C LYS A 808 0.43 42.38 47.17
N GLY A 809 0.98 43.30 46.38
CA GLY A 809 0.80 44.75 46.55
C GLY A 809 1.60 45.37 47.70
N LYS A 810 2.54 44.63 48.31
CA LYS A 810 3.41 45.11 49.40
C LYS A 810 4.65 45.82 48.83
N TYR A 811 4.42 46.88 48.04
CA TYR A 811 5.47 47.49 47.22
C TYR A 811 6.61 48.11 48.05
N GLU A 812 6.34 48.67 49.24
CA GLU A 812 7.38 49.18 50.17
C GLU A 812 8.30 48.08 50.71
N GLU A 813 7.75 46.91 51.03
CA GLU A 813 8.54 45.75 51.49
C GLU A 813 9.38 45.19 50.34
N ALA A 814 8.81 45.11 49.14
CA ALA A 814 9.48 44.66 47.93
C ALA A 814 10.63 45.60 47.52
N GLU A 815 10.41 46.93 47.50
CA GLU A 815 11.44 47.92 47.17
C GLU A 815 12.61 47.82 48.14
N ARG A 816 12.34 47.77 49.45
CA ARG A 816 13.37 47.67 50.49
C ARG A 816 14.23 46.42 50.30
N LEU A 817 13.61 45.30 49.95
CA LEU A 817 14.30 44.03 49.69
C LEU A 817 15.11 44.07 48.41
N PHE A 818 14.56 44.57 47.29
CA PHE A 818 15.32 44.74 46.04
C PHE A 818 16.45 45.78 46.19
N ARG A 819 16.28 46.83 47.00
CA ARG A 819 17.31 47.83 47.32
C ARG A 819 18.50 47.19 48.04
N GLN A 820 18.26 46.30 49.00
CA GLN A 820 19.32 45.51 49.65
C GLN A 820 19.99 44.54 48.66
N LEU A 821 19.19 43.72 47.98
CA LEU A 821 19.68 42.72 47.02
C LEU A 821 20.49 43.35 45.88
N SER A 822 20.10 44.51 45.37
CA SER A 822 20.84 45.17 44.28
C SER A 822 22.29 45.48 44.67
N LYS A 823 22.56 45.81 45.95
CA LYS A 823 23.92 46.01 46.45
C LYS A 823 24.66 44.68 46.61
N GLU A 824 24.02 43.68 47.21
CA GLU A 824 24.61 42.37 47.44
C GLU A 824 24.97 41.65 46.12
N TYR A 825 24.13 41.76 45.09
CA TYR A 825 24.44 41.27 43.74
C TYR A 825 25.52 42.14 43.04
N GLU A 826 25.50 43.48 43.17
CA GLU A 826 26.58 44.33 42.65
C GLU A 826 27.95 44.03 43.28
N GLU A 827 27.99 43.63 44.55
CA GLU A 827 29.21 43.27 45.30
C GLU A 827 29.68 41.83 45.01
N ARG A 828 28.76 40.87 44.91
CA ARG A 828 29.08 39.45 44.72
C ARG A 828 29.35 39.06 43.27
N GLU A 829 28.52 39.54 42.35
CA GLU A 829 28.50 39.08 40.94
C GLU A 829 28.91 40.20 39.97
N GLY A 830 28.73 41.46 40.37
CA GLY A 830 29.21 42.62 39.63
C GLY A 830 28.12 43.31 38.80
N LYS A 831 28.32 44.63 38.62
CA LYS A 831 27.30 45.61 38.17
C LYS A 831 26.63 45.38 36.80
N LYS A 832 27.06 44.37 36.04
CA LYS A 832 26.64 44.07 34.66
C LYS A 832 26.13 42.64 34.47
N VAL A 833 26.04 41.82 35.52
CA VAL A 833 25.49 40.45 35.42
C VAL A 833 23.96 40.51 35.35
N LEU A 834 23.35 39.57 34.61
CA LEU A 834 21.92 39.53 34.34
C LEU A 834 21.06 39.54 35.62
N SER A 835 21.48 38.79 36.65
CA SER A 835 20.90 38.80 38.00
C SER A 835 20.77 40.21 38.60
N THR A 836 21.86 40.97 38.59
CA THR A 836 21.92 42.36 39.07
C THR A 836 20.97 43.26 38.29
N LEU A 837 20.90 43.09 36.97
CA LEU A 837 20.00 43.86 36.11
C LEU A 837 18.52 43.50 36.36
N MET A 838 18.21 42.22 36.58
CA MET A 838 16.85 41.77 36.92
C MET A 838 16.37 42.29 38.28
N VAL A 839 17.25 42.36 39.28
CA VAL A 839 16.91 42.94 40.60
C VAL A 839 16.66 44.45 40.48
N LEU A 840 17.49 45.16 39.70
CA LEU A 840 17.29 46.59 39.43
C LEU A 840 16.00 46.87 38.65
N ASN A 841 15.67 46.04 37.66
CA ASN A 841 14.40 46.15 36.91
C ASN A 841 13.19 45.96 37.84
N ASN A 842 13.20 44.92 38.68
CA ASN A 842 12.11 44.67 39.62
C ASN A 842 12.01 45.74 40.71
N ARG A 843 13.13 46.40 41.06
CA ARG A 843 13.17 47.58 41.93
C ARG A 843 12.51 48.79 41.27
N ALA A 844 12.76 49.03 39.98
CA ALA A 844 12.11 50.10 39.22
C ALA A 844 10.59 49.89 39.16
N ALA A 845 10.12 48.67 38.85
CA ALA A 845 8.70 48.32 38.87
C ALA A 845 8.05 48.54 40.25
N ALA A 846 8.73 48.19 41.34
CA ALA A 846 8.25 48.46 42.70
C ALA A 846 8.13 49.97 43.01
N LEU A 847 9.03 50.80 42.47
CA LEU A 847 8.98 52.26 42.62
C LEU A 847 7.88 52.89 41.76
N GLU A 848 7.66 52.40 40.54
CA GLU A 848 6.51 52.82 39.70
C GLU A 848 5.18 52.49 40.38
N ALA A 849 5.05 51.31 40.99
CA ALA A 849 3.87 50.92 41.76
C ALA A 849 3.63 51.76 43.03
N LEU A 850 4.69 52.42 43.55
CA LEU A 850 4.61 53.40 44.64
C LEU A 850 4.37 54.83 44.16
N GLY A 851 4.40 55.09 42.84
CA GLY A 851 4.31 56.43 42.26
C GLY A 851 5.61 57.24 42.28
N GLU A 852 6.75 56.62 42.65
CA GLU A 852 8.07 57.25 42.75
C GLU A 852 8.79 57.26 41.39
N PHE A 853 8.13 57.83 40.38
CA PHE A 853 8.56 57.79 38.97
C PHE A 853 9.97 58.39 38.75
N GLY A 854 10.38 59.38 39.55
CA GLY A 854 11.71 59.98 39.44
C GLY A 854 12.87 59.07 39.87
N GLU A 855 12.66 58.24 40.91
CA GLU A 855 13.64 57.20 41.27
C GLU A 855 13.61 56.03 40.28
N ALA A 856 12.42 55.64 39.81
CA ALA A 856 12.26 54.60 38.79
C ALA A 856 12.99 54.96 37.48
N GLU A 857 12.77 56.17 36.94
CA GLU A 857 13.43 56.65 35.72
C GLU A 857 14.96 56.68 35.88
N SER A 858 15.47 57.06 37.05
CA SER A 858 16.91 57.03 37.36
C SER A 858 17.49 55.61 37.31
N ILE A 859 16.74 54.60 37.78
CA ILE A 859 17.14 53.18 37.69
C ILE A 859 17.04 52.67 36.25
N ILE A 860 15.99 53.04 35.51
CA ILE A 860 15.80 52.64 34.11
C ILE A 860 16.95 53.20 33.23
N ARG A 861 17.30 54.48 33.37
CA ARG A 861 18.47 55.06 32.68
C ARG A 861 19.79 54.37 33.06
N GLN A 862 19.93 53.91 34.31
CA GLN A 862 21.07 53.10 34.72
C GLN A 862 21.06 51.70 34.06
N LEU A 863 19.90 51.07 33.93
CA LEU A 863 19.74 49.78 33.23
C LEU A 863 20.09 49.90 31.75
N GLU A 864 19.60 50.92 31.05
CA GLU A 864 19.93 51.22 29.65
C GLU A 864 21.44 51.44 29.46
N THR A 865 22.06 52.25 30.33
CA THR A 865 23.51 52.52 30.28
C THR A 865 24.36 51.28 30.58
N ARG A 866 23.88 50.38 31.44
CA ARG A 866 24.58 49.12 31.78
C ARG A 866 24.40 48.03 30.73
N SER A 867 23.25 47.97 30.05
CA SER A 867 22.92 46.97 29.03
C SER A 867 23.46 47.31 27.64
N SER A 868 23.50 48.59 27.26
CA SER A 868 24.00 49.06 25.95
C SER A 868 25.51 48.89 25.74
N ALA A 869 26.27 48.48 26.77
CA ALA A 869 27.73 48.35 26.72
C ALA A 869 28.24 47.00 26.16
N HIS A 870 27.38 46.11 25.65
CA HIS A 870 27.78 44.84 25.03
C HIS A 870 26.88 44.42 23.86
N ASN A 871 27.46 43.64 22.93
CA ASN A 871 26.73 42.95 21.88
C ASN A 871 25.71 41.97 22.49
N ILE A 872 24.42 42.19 22.25
CA ILE A 872 23.35 41.23 22.58
C ILE A 872 23.35 40.09 21.53
N LYS A 873 24.44 39.31 21.50
CA LYS A 873 24.59 38.09 20.69
C LYS A 873 25.18 36.90 21.45
N GLU A 874 25.68 37.10 22.68
CA GLU A 874 26.25 36.03 23.51
C GLU A 874 25.75 36.11 24.97
N MET A 875 24.45 35.90 25.21
CA MET A 875 23.91 35.69 26.57
C MET A 875 22.88 34.56 26.63
N SER A 876 23.38 33.33 26.46
CA SER A 876 22.91 32.15 27.18
C SER A 876 24.12 31.24 27.39
N PRO A 877 24.92 31.49 28.45
CA PRO A 877 25.02 30.47 29.52
C PRO A 877 25.33 31.06 30.92
N ALA A 878 24.99 32.32 31.20
CA ALA A 878 25.48 33.02 32.41
C ALA A 878 24.91 32.46 33.73
N ASN A 879 23.65 31.99 33.77
CA ASN A 879 23.07 31.36 34.95
C ASN A 879 23.42 29.86 35.08
N THR A 880 23.94 29.22 34.02
CA THR A 880 24.40 27.81 34.04
C THR A 880 25.80 27.68 34.62
N ARG A 881 26.68 28.67 34.38
CA ARG A 881 28.07 28.68 34.88
C ARG A 881 28.23 28.66 36.41
N LEU A 882 27.19 28.97 37.19
CA LEU A 882 27.24 28.81 38.66
C LEU A 882 27.00 27.37 39.13
N LEU A 883 26.56 26.47 38.24
CA LEU A 883 26.42 25.03 38.49
C LEU A 883 27.46 24.20 37.72
N ASP A 884 27.90 24.66 36.55
CA ASP A 884 28.83 23.91 35.68
C ASP A 884 30.32 24.21 35.94
N ASN A 885 30.68 25.27 36.67
CA ASN A 885 32.08 25.65 36.92
C ASN A 885 32.87 24.69 37.84
N GLU A 886 32.30 23.53 38.20
CA GLU A 886 33.06 22.42 38.83
C GLU A 886 33.51 21.34 37.82
N ALA A 887 33.22 21.44 36.50
CA ALA A 887 33.68 20.43 35.53
C ALA A 887 33.86 20.89 34.04
N GLY A 888 35.12 21.02 33.59
CA GLY A 888 35.57 20.67 32.22
C GLY A 888 35.43 21.69 31.06
N GLU A 889 36.35 21.67 30.08
CA GLU A 889 36.55 22.72 29.05
C GLU A 889 36.10 22.40 27.59
N ALA A 890 35.88 23.48 26.80
CA ALA A 890 36.18 23.66 25.34
C ALA A 890 35.26 23.05 24.24
N PRO A 891 35.34 23.48 22.95
CA PRO A 891 35.51 24.85 22.36
C PRO A 891 34.57 25.18 21.14
N GLU A 892 34.74 26.37 20.54
CA GLU A 892 33.91 26.98 19.46
C GLU A 892 34.16 26.53 17.99
N SER A 893 33.22 26.86 17.08
CA SER A 893 33.47 27.07 15.63
C SER A 893 32.51 28.12 15.01
N ARG A 894 32.74 28.58 13.75
CA ARG A 894 32.31 29.90 13.21
C ARG A 894 32.04 29.91 11.67
N PHE A 895 31.60 31.06 11.12
CA PHE A 895 31.54 31.49 9.68
C PHE A 895 30.38 30.94 8.79
N THR A 896 29.84 31.60 7.74
CA THR A 896 29.57 33.04 7.39
C THR A 896 28.56 33.16 6.23
N HIS A 897 27.99 34.36 6.00
CA HIS A 897 27.18 34.74 4.83
C HIS A 897 27.94 34.77 3.48
N SER A 898 27.22 34.66 2.35
CA SER A 898 27.26 35.63 1.23
C SER A 898 26.06 35.46 0.28
N SER A 899 25.88 36.37 -0.67
CA SER A 899 24.67 36.50 -1.49
C SER A 899 24.94 36.85 -2.96
N SER A 900 23.90 36.68 -3.80
CA SER A 900 23.44 37.63 -4.85
C SER A 900 23.60 37.34 -6.37
N PHE A 901 22.55 37.79 -7.09
CA PHE A 901 22.38 38.20 -8.50
C PHE A 901 22.23 37.23 -9.72
N LEU A 902 21.08 37.45 -10.40
CA LEU A 902 20.65 37.21 -11.80
C LEU A 902 21.46 38.09 -12.83
N PRO A 903 21.19 38.18 -14.18
CA PRO A 903 19.97 37.83 -14.96
C PRO A 903 20.09 37.34 -16.46
N LEU A 904 18.93 36.90 -17.00
CA LEU A 904 18.30 37.13 -18.34
C LEU A 904 18.94 36.76 -19.73
N GLY A 905 18.05 36.39 -20.68
CA GLY A 905 18.29 36.35 -22.14
C GLY A 905 17.34 35.43 -22.94
N LEU A 906 16.03 35.71 -23.05
CA LEU A 906 15.33 36.35 -24.19
C LEU A 906 15.13 35.55 -25.51
N SER A 907 13.84 35.31 -25.84
CA SER A 907 13.23 35.31 -27.22
C SER A 907 13.57 34.18 -28.22
N ARG A 908 12.73 33.75 -29.18
CA ARG A 908 11.30 34.01 -29.51
C ARG A 908 10.73 32.83 -30.36
N PRO A 909 9.40 32.72 -30.58
CA PRO A 909 8.74 31.50 -31.09
C PRO A 909 8.34 31.56 -32.59
N LEU A 910 7.87 30.44 -33.15
CA LEU A 910 7.08 30.45 -34.40
C LEU A 910 6.02 29.32 -34.48
N LYS A 911 4.76 29.77 -34.64
CA LYS A 911 3.60 29.20 -35.38
C LYS A 911 3.24 27.71 -35.14
N THR A 912 2.12 27.34 -34.50
CA THR A 912 0.68 27.67 -34.72
C THR A 912 0.12 27.10 -36.05
N PRO A 913 -1.19 26.75 -36.15
CA PRO A 913 -1.67 25.36 -36.20
C PRO A 913 -2.49 25.16 -37.51
N PRO A 914 -3.83 25.02 -37.54
CA PRO A 914 -4.78 24.08 -36.92
C PRO A 914 -5.41 23.16 -38.01
N ARG A 915 -6.34 22.22 -37.76
CA ARG A 915 -7.78 22.40 -37.48
C ARG A 915 -8.35 20.99 -37.27
N ALA A 916 -9.08 20.73 -36.19
CA ALA A 916 -10.54 20.83 -36.08
C ALA A 916 -11.28 19.71 -36.87
N MET A 917 -12.35 19.08 -36.38
CA MET A 917 -13.23 19.50 -35.28
C MET A 917 -14.16 18.36 -34.79
N ARG A 918 -14.38 18.25 -33.46
CA ARG A 918 -15.58 17.71 -32.75
C ARG A 918 -15.86 16.18 -32.90
N ILE A 919 -16.17 15.38 -31.86
CA ILE A 919 -17.22 15.48 -30.81
C ILE A 919 -18.63 15.43 -31.46
N ALA A 920 -19.59 14.57 -31.17
CA ALA A 920 -19.74 13.38 -30.30
C ALA A 920 -20.73 12.42 -31.05
N VAL A 921 -21.32 11.31 -30.55
CA VAL A 921 -21.61 10.78 -29.20
C VAL A 921 -21.29 9.27 -29.15
N ALA A 922 -21.06 8.77 -27.94
CA ALA A 922 -20.83 7.38 -27.57
C ALA A 922 -22.09 6.48 -27.64
N LEU A 923 -21.89 5.16 -27.48
CA LEU A 923 -22.91 4.18 -27.09
C LEU A 923 -24.02 3.87 -28.13
N LEU A 924 -23.70 2.97 -29.06
CA LEU A 924 -24.19 1.58 -28.96
C LEU A 924 -23.28 0.63 -29.77
N THR A 925 -22.26 0.12 -29.07
CA THR A 925 -21.98 -1.32 -28.91
C THR A 925 -21.87 -2.24 -30.14
N CYS A 926 -20.63 -2.69 -30.38
CA CYS A 926 -20.22 -4.10 -30.53
C CYS A 926 -20.01 -4.76 -31.91
N ILE A 927 -20.36 -4.19 -33.08
CA ILE A 927 -20.10 -4.88 -34.37
C ILE A 927 -19.40 -4.03 -35.47
N ALA A 928 -19.50 -2.70 -35.47
CA ALA A 928 -19.07 -1.87 -36.62
C ALA A 928 -17.75 -1.09 -36.39
N VAL A 929 -16.61 -1.77 -36.21
CA VAL A 929 -15.25 -1.15 -36.09
C VAL A 929 -14.36 -1.43 -37.32
N PHE A 930 -14.86 -2.13 -38.34
CA PHE A 930 -14.19 -2.28 -39.64
C PHE A 930 -15.08 -1.69 -40.75
N LEU A 931 -14.57 -0.65 -41.45
CA LEU A 931 -15.18 0.07 -42.59
C LEU A 931 -16.37 1.01 -42.19
N GLY A 932 -16.51 2.28 -42.62
CA GLY A 932 -15.64 3.24 -43.32
C GLY A 932 -16.38 4.50 -43.87
N LEU A 933 -15.75 5.68 -43.80
CA LEU A 933 -15.86 6.88 -44.70
C LEU A 933 -17.14 7.78 -44.82
N SER A 934 -17.01 9.03 -44.32
CA SER A 934 -17.12 10.34 -45.06
C SER A 934 -18.44 11.15 -45.29
N PHE A 935 -18.25 12.50 -45.40
CA PHE A 935 -19.10 13.62 -45.93
C PHE A 935 -20.25 14.21 -45.05
N SER A 936 -20.13 15.44 -44.48
CA SER A 936 -20.56 16.81 -44.96
C SER A 936 -22.08 17.11 -44.79
N HIS A 937 -22.64 18.29 -44.45
CA HIS A 937 -22.36 19.72 -44.67
C HIS A 937 -23.10 20.61 -43.60
N LEU A 938 -22.60 21.76 -43.12
CA LEU A 938 -22.79 23.18 -43.56
C LEU A 938 -24.21 23.82 -43.37
N GLY A 939 -24.33 24.94 -42.61
CA GLY A 939 -25.53 25.81 -42.57
C GLY A 939 -25.57 26.88 -41.43
N PRO A 940 -25.81 28.21 -41.68
CA PRO A 940 -25.61 29.29 -40.68
C PRO A 940 -26.73 30.36 -40.51
N SER A 941 -26.67 31.16 -39.43
CA SER A 941 -26.95 32.62 -39.32
C SER A 941 -26.86 33.02 -37.82
N LEU A 942 -26.27 34.13 -37.36
CA LEU A 942 -26.24 35.56 -37.73
C LEU A 942 -27.48 36.39 -37.30
N ALA A 943 -27.40 36.93 -36.09
CA ALA A 943 -27.81 38.29 -35.74
C ALA A 943 -26.87 38.78 -34.62
N ALA A 944 -26.52 40.07 -34.61
CA ALA A 944 -25.56 40.65 -33.68
C ALA A 944 -26.17 41.84 -32.94
N GLU A 945 -25.73 42.06 -31.70
CA GLU A 945 -25.53 43.42 -31.18
C GLU A 945 -24.56 43.42 -29.99
N SER A 946 -23.93 44.56 -29.73
CA SER A 946 -22.62 44.64 -29.06
C SER A 946 -22.66 45.04 -27.59
N LYS A 947 -21.80 44.44 -26.76
CA LYS A 947 -21.20 45.06 -25.56
C LYS A 947 -19.87 44.37 -25.21
N PHE A 948 -18.88 45.18 -24.83
CA PHE A 948 -17.52 44.86 -24.34
C PHE A 948 -17.09 43.38 -24.30
N ALA A 949 -16.29 42.97 -25.29
CA ALA A 949 -15.70 41.63 -25.32
C ALA A 949 -14.48 41.53 -24.40
N PHE A 950 -14.52 40.66 -23.39
CA PHE A 950 -13.32 40.18 -22.73
C PHE A 950 -12.54 39.28 -23.70
N ASN A 951 -11.32 39.67 -24.08
CA ASN A 951 -10.52 38.94 -25.07
C ASN A 951 -9.95 37.62 -24.51
N PHE A 952 -10.79 36.59 -24.40
CA PHE A 952 -10.38 35.21 -24.14
C PHE A 952 -9.67 34.58 -25.35
N HIS A 953 -8.43 35.00 -25.61
CA HIS A 953 -7.58 34.46 -26.68
C HIS A 953 -6.84 33.19 -26.26
N SER A 954 -7.53 32.04 -26.30
CA SER A 954 -6.93 30.74 -26.65
C SER A 954 -8.01 29.72 -27.05
N SER A 955 -7.79 29.00 -28.15
CA SER A 955 -8.73 28.02 -28.72
C SER A 955 -8.89 26.76 -27.84
N PRO A 956 -10.05 26.06 -27.89
CA PRO A 956 -10.39 25.06 -26.89
C PRO A 956 -9.63 23.74 -27.07
N SER A 957 -8.78 23.41 -26.09
CA SER A 957 -8.51 22.03 -25.71
C SER A 957 -9.75 21.45 -25.01
N THR A 958 -9.97 20.13 -25.13
CA THR A 958 -11.04 19.39 -24.46
C THR A 958 -11.09 19.71 -22.96
N HIS A 959 -12.12 20.42 -22.51
CA HIS A 959 -12.25 20.84 -21.11
C HIS A 959 -12.64 19.66 -20.21
N ASP A 960 -11.77 19.35 -19.24
CA ASP A 960 -12.07 18.43 -18.15
C ASP A 960 -12.76 19.22 -17.02
N THR A 961 -14.07 19.00 -16.85
CA THR A 961 -14.91 19.67 -15.85
C THR A 961 -14.60 19.27 -14.39
N SER A 962 -13.61 18.39 -14.17
CA SER A 962 -13.12 18.02 -12.83
C SER A 962 -12.02 18.94 -12.28
N ARG A 963 -11.42 19.81 -13.11
CA ARG A 963 -10.42 20.79 -12.65
C ARG A 963 -11.12 21.94 -11.90
N PRO A 964 -10.69 22.30 -10.68
CA PRO A 964 -11.23 23.48 -10.00
C PRO A 964 -10.71 24.78 -10.63
N LEU A 965 -11.49 25.85 -10.50
CA LEU A 965 -11.10 27.21 -10.87
C LEU A 965 -10.63 27.98 -9.63
N ILE A 966 -9.43 28.54 -9.69
CA ILE A 966 -8.83 29.35 -8.63
C ILE A 966 -8.73 30.79 -9.13
N LEU A 967 -9.46 31.71 -8.50
CA LEU A 967 -9.42 33.14 -8.79
C LEU A 967 -8.55 33.85 -7.75
N TYR A 968 -7.51 34.54 -8.22
CA TYR A 968 -6.56 35.26 -7.37
C TYR A 968 -6.73 36.78 -7.57
N ALA A 969 -7.36 37.46 -6.63
CA ALA A 969 -7.52 38.92 -6.67
C ALA A 969 -6.25 39.64 -6.21
N TYR A 970 -5.77 40.58 -7.02
CA TYR A 970 -4.52 41.29 -6.81
C TYR A 970 -4.68 42.80 -7.06
N HIS A 971 -4.11 43.59 -6.16
CA HIS A 971 -3.87 45.02 -6.34
C HIS A 971 -2.41 45.32 -5.94
N GLU A 972 -1.79 46.27 -6.64
CA GLU A 972 -0.38 46.59 -6.46
C GLU A 972 -0.09 47.22 -5.09
N THR A 973 0.56 46.48 -4.21
CA THR A 973 1.18 46.98 -2.98
C THR A 973 2.46 46.18 -2.70
N GLU A 974 3.39 46.73 -1.92
CA GLU A 974 4.65 46.05 -1.59
C GLU A 974 4.43 44.65 -0.99
N ASN A 975 3.50 44.53 -0.02
CA ASN A 975 3.16 43.25 0.59
C ASN A 975 2.42 42.32 -0.38
N ALA A 976 1.46 42.83 -1.16
CA ALA A 976 0.75 42.02 -2.15
C ALA A 976 1.70 41.47 -3.23
N ARG A 977 2.65 42.26 -3.72
CA ARG A 977 3.65 41.82 -4.70
C ARG A 977 4.53 40.70 -4.16
N ARG A 978 5.07 40.84 -2.93
CA ARG A 978 5.86 39.78 -2.28
C ARG A 978 5.05 38.48 -2.14
N ASN A 979 3.77 38.59 -1.76
CA ASN A 979 2.88 37.43 -1.60
C ASN A 979 2.53 36.77 -2.94
N ALA A 980 2.25 37.57 -3.97
CA ALA A 980 1.91 37.08 -5.31
C ALA A 980 3.11 36.37 -5.98
N LEU A 981 4.32 36.92 -5.85
CA LEU A 981 5.54 36.27 -6.35
C LEU A 981 5.80 34.92 -5.66
N PHE A 982 5.62 34.85 -4.33
CA PHE A 982 5.71 33.60 -3.57
C PHE A 982 4.64 32.59 -4.02
N PHE A 983 3.40 33.02 -4.21
CA PHE A 983 2.33 32.15 -4.71
C PHE A 983 2.56 31.68 -6.15
N ILE A 984 3.17 32.51 -7.02
CA ILE A 984 3.57 32.12 -8.37
C ILE A 984 4.66 31.03 -8.32
N ALA A 985 5.64 31.13 -7.42
CA ALA A 985 6.70 30.14 -7.27
C ALA A 985 6.20 28.80 -6.69
N HIS A 986 5.40 28.85 -5.62
CA HIS A 986 5.09 27.67 -4.81
C HIS A 986 3.64 27.17 -4.92
N GLY A 987 2.68 28.02 -5.28
CA GLY A 987 1.24 27.73 -5.21
C GLY A 987 0.58 27.31 -6.53
N LEU A 988 1.16 27.66 -7.69
CA LEU A 988 0.61 27.28 -9.00
C LEU A 988 0.75 25.78 -9.26
N HIS A 989 -0.24 25.16 -9.91
CA HIS A 989 -0.14 23.75 -10.31
C HIS A 989 -0.92 23.34 -11.57
N ALA A 990 -0.54 22.20 -12.14
CA ALA A 990 -1.14 21.67 -13.36
C ALA A 990 -2.56 21.09 -13.19
N ALA A 991 -3.04 20.86 -11.95
CA ALA A 991 -4.35 20.26 -11.68
C ALA A 991 -5.53 21.25 -11.57
N ALA A 992 -5.27 22.56 -11.45
CA ALA A 992 -6.28 23.61 -11.38
C ALA A 992 -6.13 24.64 -12.50
N ASP A 993 -7.19 25.38 -12.80
CA ASP A 993 -7.15 26.54 -13.69
C ASP A 993 -7.07 27.82 -12.85
N PHE A 994 -6.16 28.73 -13.20
CA PHE A 994 -5.89 29.96 -12.45
C PHE A 994 -6.28 31.20 -13.25
N VAL A 995 -7.02 32.11 -12.60
CA VAL A 995 -7.36 33.44 -13.14
C VAL A 995 -6.91 34.52 -12.16
N PHE A 996 -5.84 35.22 -12.51
CA PHE A 996 -5.35 36.39 -11.77
C PHE A 996 -6.18 37.62 -12.16
N ILE A 997 -6.94 38.16 -11.21
CA ILE A 997 -7.72 39.39 -11.41
C ILE A 997 -6.84 40.56 -10.98
N LEU A 998 -6.32 41.30 -11.95
CA LEU A 998 -5.38 42.41 -11.75
C LEU A 998 -6.16 43.72 -11.71
N ASN A 999 -6.36 44.24 -10.49
CA ASN A 999 -7.11 45.47 -10.22
C ASN A 999 -6.16 46.68 -10.26
N GLY A 1000 -6.23 47.49 -11.31
CA GLY A 1000 -5.36 48.66 -11.49
C GLY A 1000 -4.01 48.34 -12.12
N GLU A 1001 -3.21 49.37 -12.38
CA GLU A 1001 -1.94 49.23 -13.12
C GLU A 1001 -0.92 48.37 -12.37
N THR A 1002 -0.37 47.36 -13.06
CA THR A 1002 0.68 46.49 -12.55
C THR A 1002 1.43 45.83 -13.71
N ASN A 1003 2.71 45.51 -13.51
CA ASN A 1003 3.47 44.63 -14.41
C ASN A 1003 3.54 43.17 -13.95
N LEU A 1004 2.74 42.75 -12.94
CA LEU A 1004 2.77 41.37 -12.44
C LEU A 1004 2.52 40.32 -13.54
N THR A 1005 1.79 40.67 -14.60
CA THR A 1005 1.59 39.83 -15.79
C THR A 1005 2.90 39.33 -16.41
N GLU A 1006 3.99 40.11 -16.33
CA GLU A 1006 5.32 39.72 -16.82
C GLU A 1006 5.96 38.58 -16.00
N SER A 1007 5.53 38.41 -14.74
CA SER A 1007 5.98 37.36 -13.84
C SER A 1007 5.11 36.09 -13.90
N LEU A 1008 3.97 36.12 -14.59
CA LEU A 1008 3.09 34.95 -14.71
C LEU A 1008 3.66 33.95 -15.74
N PRO A 1009 3.81 32.66 -15.42
CA PRO A 1009 4.32 31.68 -16.35
C PRO A 1009 3.31 31.40 -17.48
N VAL A 1010 3.81 31.24 -18.71
CA VAL A 1010 3.00 31.01 -19.90
C VAL A 1010 2.51 29.55 -19.94
N ALA A 1011 1.37 29.28 -19.32
CA ALA A 1011 0.71 27.97 -19.30
C ALA A 1011 -0.76 28.07 -19.72
N SER A 1012 -1.30 27.04 -20.37
CA SER A 1012 -2.67 27.05 -20.93
C SER A 1012 -3.79 27.16 -19.88
N ASN A 1013 -3.47 26.79 -18.64
CA ASN A 1013 -4.36 26.85 -17.47
C ASN A 1013 -4.13 28.09 -16.59
N ILE A 1014 -3.27 29.03 -16.97
CA ILE A 1014 -3.03 30.28 -16.23
C ILE A 1014 -3.44 31.45 -17.12
N ARG A 1015 -4.25 32.35 -16.58
CA ARG A 1015 -4.73 33.56 -17.27
C ARG A 1015 -4.72 34.73 -16.31
N SER A 1016 -4.65 35.95 -16.87
CA SER A 1016 -4.92 37.17 -16.12
C SER A 1016 -6.06 37.96 -16.78
N VAL A 1017 -6.81 38.69 -15.96
CA VAL A 1017 -7.84 39.63 -16.38
C VAL A 1017 -7.45 40.98 -15.80
N GLN A 1018 -7.03 41.89 -16.66
CA GLN A 1018 -6.70 43.26 -16.31
C GLN A 1018 -7.99 44.09 -16.24
N ARG A 1019 -8.19 44.81 -15.14
CA ARG A 1019 -9.38 45.66 -14.94
C ARG A 1019 -9.05 46.92 -14.14
N SER A 1020 -9.96 47.90 -14.17
CA SER A 1020 -9.87 49.09 -13.32
C SER A 1020 -10.02 48.73 -11.84
N ASN A 1021 -9.26 49.40 -10.97
CA ASN A 1021 -9.35 49.25 -9.51
C ASN A 1021 -10.59 50.00 -8.96
N THR A 1022 -11.77 49.48 -9.26
CA THR A 1022 -13.06 50.11 -8.93
C THR A 1022 -13.79 49.43 -7.77
N CYS A 1023 -13.31 48.27 -7.30
CA CYS A 1023 -13.99 47.45 -6.30
C CYS A 1023 -13.02 46.58 -5.50
N TYR A 1024 -13.37 46.29 -4.24
CA TYR A 1024 -12.72 45.24 -3.46
C TYR A 1024 -13.00 43.83 -4.00
N ASP A 1025 -12.18 42.86 -3.59
CA ASP A 1025 -12.02 41.52 -4.17
C ASP A 1025 -13.33 40.78 -4.47
N MET A 1026 -14.31 40.82 -3.56
CA MET A 1026 -15.58 40.09 -3.73
C MET A 1026 -16.40 40.59 -4.93
N GLY A 1027 -16.40 41.90 -5.18
CA GLY A 1027 -17.01 42.47 -6.38
C GLY A 1027 -16.23 42.11 -7.64
N ALA A 1028 -14.90 42.04 -7.53
CA ALA A 1028 -14.02 41.66 -8.63
C ALA A 1028 -14.26 40.20 -9.07
N TYR A 1029 -14.43 39.27 -8.12
CA TYR A 1029 -14.81 37.88 -8.43
C TYR A 1029 -16.16 37.81 -9.15
N LYS A 1030 -17.20 38.50 -8.65
CA LYS A 1030 -18.54 38.47 -9.25
C LYS A 1030 -18.51 38.90 -10.71
N GLU A 1031 -17.87 40.02 -11.01
CA GLU A 1031 -17.81 40.54 -12.39
C GLU A 1031 -17.10 39.56 -13.33
N VAL A 1032 -15.95 39.00 -12.94
CA VAL A 1032 -15.21 38.03 -13.77
C VAL A 1032 -15.95 36.70 -13.93
N LEU A 1033 -16.68 36.26 -12.90
CA LEU A 1033 -17.48 35.03 -12.97
C LEU A 1033 -18.75 35.20 -13.82
N THR A 1034 -19.37 36.39 -13.79
CA THR A 1034 -20.60 36.70 -14.54
C THR A 1034 -20.35 37.27 -15.94
N ALA A 1035 -19.12 37.64 -16.28
CA ALA A 1035 -18.70 38.04 -17.61
C ALA A 1035 -19.08 37.01 -18.70
N ASP A 1036 -19.28 37.50 -19.93
CA ASP A 1036 -19.68 36.73 -21.10
C ASP A 1036 -20.87 35.79 -20.82
N ASP A 1037 -21.97 36.34 -20.28
CA ASP A 1037 -23.18 35.61 -19.85
C ASP A 1037 -22.90 34.43 -18.90
N GLY A 1038 -21.92 34.61 -18.00
CA GLY A 1038 -21.47 33.56 -17.07
C GLY A 1038 -20.75 32.39 -17.77
N ALA A 1039 -20.12 32.62 -18.92
CA ALA A 1039 -19.40 31.58 -19.65
C ALA A 1039 -18.21 30.98 -18.86
N VAL A 1040 -17.67 31.70 -17.87
CA VAL A 1040 -16.71 31.15 -16.90
C VAL A 1040 -17.45 30.27 -15.88
N LEU A 1041 -18.48 30.81 -15.22
CA LEU A 1041 -19.29 30.13 -14.21
C LEU A 1041 -19.87 28.78 -14.70
N LYS A 1042 -20.25 28.70 -15.97
CA LYS A 1042 -20.81 27.50 -16.62
C LYS A 1042 -19.79 26.38 -16.92
N ARG A 1043 -18.48 26.63 -16.80
CA ARG A 1043 -17.42 25.64 -17.14
C ARG A 1043 -16.90 24.85 -15.95
N TYR A 1044 -17.11 25.32 -14.73
CA TYR A 1044 -16.46 24.81 -13.52
C TYR A 1044 -17.49 24.41 -12.46
N SER A 1045 -17.15 23.40 -11.67
CA SER A 1045 -17.99 22.81 -10.62
C SER A 1045 -17.49 23.09 -9.20
N ARG A 1046 -16.21 23.46 -9.07
CA ARG A 1046 -15.48 23.72 -7.82
C ARG A 1046 -14.63 24.97 -7.98
N PHE A 1047 -14.60 25.80 -6.94
CA PHE A 1047 -14.02 27.14 -6.97
C PHE A 1047 -13.20 27.42 -5.72
N ILE A 1048 -12.08 28.12 -5.87
CA ILE A 1048 -11.38 28.81 -4.77
C ILE A 1048 -11.27 30.29 -5.14
N LEU A 1049 -11.71 31.16 -4.24
CA LEU A 1049 -11.57 32.62 -4.34
C LEU A 1049 -10.51 33.04 -3.31
N MET A 1050 -9.44 33.72 -3.71
CA MET A 1050 -8.39 34.15 -2.79
C MET A 1050 -7.75 35.48 -3.19
N ASN A 1051 -7.22 36.24 -2.23
CA ASN A 1051 -6.62 37.55 -2.49
C ASN A 1051 -5.15 37.67 -2.04
N ALA A 1052 -4.47 38.70 -2.53
CA ALA A 1052 -3.04 38.94 -2.27
C ALA A 1052 -2.68 39.35 -0.82
N SER A 1053 -3.64 39.33 0.12
CA SER A 1053 -3.41 39.68 1.53
C SER A 1053 -2.78 38.57 2.37
N ILE A 1054 -2.72 37.35 1.82
CA ILE A 1054 -2.15 36.14 2.44
C ILE A 1054 -0.91 35.66 1.68
N ARG A 1055 0.01 35.00 2.40
CA ARG A 1055 1.17 34.29 1.83
C ARG A 1055 1.05 32.79 2.09
N GLY A 1056 1.46 32.01 1.12
CA GLY A 1056 1.44 30.54 1.12
C GLY A 1056 1.42 30.01 -0.31
N PRO A 1057 1.19 28.70 -0.50
CA PRO A 1057 0.94 27.71 0.54
C PRO A 1057 2.19 27.44 1.38
N PHE A 1058 2.01 27.27 2.68
CA PHE A 1058 2.99 26.71 3.60
C PHE A 1058 2.53 25.31 3.98
N LEU A 1059 3.26 24.30 3.50
CA LEU A 1059 3.06 22.90 3.86
C LEU A 1059 4.36 22.37 4.48
N PRO A 1060 4.30 21.50 5.50
CA PRO A 1060 5.50 20.88 6.05
C PRO A 1060 6.26 20.09 4.99
N PRO A 1061 7.61 20.00 5.04
CA PRO A 1061 8.40 19.31 4.02
C PRO A 1061 8.05 17.84 3.78
N TRP A 1062 7.47 17.17 4.79
CA TRP A 1062 7.00 15.79 4.70
C TRP A 1062 5.59 15.65 4.09
N SER A 1063 4.82 16.75 3.99
CA SER A 1063 3.51 16.73 3.36
C SER A 1063 3.63 16.74 1.84
N ARG A 1064 3.02 15.75 1.20
CA ARG A 1064 2.94 15.62 -0.27
C ARG A 1064 1.54 15.92 -0.80
N GLU A 1065 0.75 16.66 -0.04
CA GLU A 1065 -0.61 17.02 -0.43
C GLU A 1065 -0.65 18.23 -1.36
N CYS A 1066 -1.75 18.31 -2.11
CA CYS A 1066 -2.06 19.49 -2.88
C CYS A 1066 -2.87 20.46 -2.01
N TRP A 1067 -2.36 21.68 -1.80
CA TRP A 1067 -3.01 22.67 -0.94
C TRP A 1067 -4.46 22.96 -1.38
N SER A 1068 -4.77 22.91 -2.69
CA SER A 1068 -6.13 23.14 -3.19
C SER A 1068 -7.13 22.11 -2.65
N ASP A 1069 -6.66 20.87 -2.47
CA ASP A 1069 -7.49 19.74 -2.06
C ASP A 1069 -7.75 19.80 -0.54
N VAL A 1070 -6.80 20.33 0.25
CA VAL A 1070 -6.98 20.59 1.71
C VAL A 1070 -8.22 21.45 1.97
N PHE A 1071 -8.51 22.42 1.10
CA PHE A 1071 -9.75 23.22 1.16
C PHE A 1071 -10.93 22.52 0.46
N LEU A 1072 -10.74 22.02 -0.76
CA LEU A 1072 -11.82 21.49 -1.61
C LEU A 1072 -12.40 20.14 -1.16
N GLU A 1073 -11.65 19.34 -0.39
CA GLU A 1073 -12.18 18.10 0.22
C GLU A 1073 -13.08 18.37 1.43
N LYS A 1074 -13.02 19.57 2.02
CA LYS A 1074 -13.95 20.00 3.08
C LYS A 1074 -15.25 20.59 2.53
N VAL A 1075 -15.36 20.76 1.21
CA VAL A 1075 -16.63 21.07 0.54
C VAL A 1075 -17.38 19.75 0.31
N THR A 1076 -18.47 19.55 1.05
CA THR A 1076 -19.25 18.30 1.09
C THR A 1076 -20.70 18.55 0.66
N ASP A 1077 -21.57 17.56 0.77
CA ASP A 1077 -23.01 17.76 0.50
C ASP A 1077 -23.70 18.67 1.53
N THR A 1078 -23.16 18.74 2.76
CA THR A 1078 -23.66 19.63 3.82
C THR A 1078 -22.87 20.93 3.93
N THR A 1079 -21.55 20.90 3.77
CA THR A 1079 -20.67 22.06 3.91
C THR A 1079 -20.38 22.71 2.57
N LYS A 1080 -20.84 23.95 2.36
CA LYS A 1080 -20.77 24.65 1.06
C LYS A 1080 -19.82 25.85 1.00
N LEU A 1081 -19.25 26.28 2.12
CA LEU A 1081 -18.22 27.32 2.16
C LEU A 1081 -17.13 26.95 3.18
N VAL A 1082 -15.88 26.99 2.73
CA VAL A 1082 -14.69 26.62 3.51
C VAL A 1082 -13.70 27.77 3.48
N GLY A 1083 -13.10 28.16 4.61
CA GLY A 1083 -12.03 29.15 4.65
C GLY A 1083 -10.94 28.83 5.68
N MET A 1084 -10.01 29.78 5.90
CA MET A 1084 -8.94 29.58 6.88
C MET A 1084 -9.44 29.72 8.33
N THR A 1085 -10.21 30.76 8.63
CA THR A 1085 -10.55 31.22 9.98
C THR A 1085 -11.95 31.85 10.04
N TYR A 1086 -12.52 31.92 11.24
CA TYR A 1086 -13.69 32.71 11.60
C TYR A 1086 -13.31 34.04 12.25
N ASN A 1087 -14.20 35.03 12.13
CA ASN A 1087 -14.27 36.17 13.04
C ASN A 1087 -15.68 36.23 13.65
N CYS A 1088 -15.77 36.13 14.98
CA CYS A 1088 -17.05 36.04 15.70
C CYS A 1088 -17.43 37.31 16.47
N LYS A 1089 -16.63 38.36 16.33
CA LYS A 1089 -16.95 39.73 16.79
C LYS A 1089 -16.93 40.67 15.58
N SER A 1090 -17.71 40.32 14.55
CA SER A 1090 -17.94 41.18 13.40
C SER A 1090 -18.62 42.49 13.82
N TYR A 1091 -18.34 43.58 13.09
CA TYR A 1091 -19.03 44.87 13.24
C TYR A 1091 -20.55 44.75 13.05
N PHE A 1092 -21.02 43.69 12.39
CA PHE A 1092 -22.43 43.44 12.09
C PHE A 1092 -23.10 42.39 13.00
N GLY A 1093 -22.43 41.95 14.08
CA GLY A 1093 -23.04 41.16 15.16
C GLY A 1093 -23.14 39.64 14.95
N PHE A 1094 -22.72 39.12 13.80
CA PHE A 1094 -22.77 37.67 13.49
C PHE A 1094 -21.39 37.10 13.13
N PRO A 1095 -21.10 35.83 13.47
CA PRO A 1095 -19.86 35.16 13.09
C PRO A 1095 -19.80 34.89 11.58
N HIS A 1096 -18.60 34.95 10.99
CA HIS A 1096 -18.40 34.66 9.56
C HIS A 1096 -17.03 34.07 9.27
N ILE A 1097 -16.93 33.31 8.17
CA ILE A 1097 -15.66 32.87 7.58
C ILE A 1097 -14.96 34.09 6.96
N GLN A 1098 -13.67 34.25 7.23
CA GLN A 1098 -12.91 35.40 6.72
C GLN A 1098 -12.52 35.24 5.24
N SER A 1099 -12.64 36.32 4.46
CA SER A 1099 -12.72 36.29 2.98
C SER A 1099 -11.41 36.07 2.21
N MET A 1100 -10.27 35.93 2.90
CA MET A 1100 -8.95 35.88 2.24
C MET A 1100 -8.74 34.67 1.35
N ILE A 1101 -9.38 33.55 1.71
CA ILE A 1101 -9.47 32.33 0.92
C ILE A 1101 -10.80 31.63 1.22
N LEU A 1102 -11.60 31.42 0.18
CA LEU A 1102 -12.92 30.79 0.24
C LEU A 1102 -13.00 29.68 -0.80
N ALA A 1103 -13.19 28.44 -0.38
CA ALA A 1103 -13.45 27.31 -1.27
C ALA A 1103 -14.92 26.89 -1.22
N THR A 1104 -15.49 26.59 -2.38
CA THR A 1104 -16.92 26.30 -2.55
C THR A 1104 -17.18 25.46 -3.81
N ASP A 1105 -18.36 24.86 -3.90
CA ASP A 1105 -18.85 24.21 -5.12
C ASP A 1105 -19.81 25.13 -5.89
N ARG A 1106 -20.41 24.60 -6.96
CA ARG A 1106 -21.40 25.33 -7.74
C ARG A 1106 -22.60 25.79 -6.91
N THR A 1107 -23.08 24.97 -5.98
CA THR A 1107 -24.27 25.24 -5.15
C THR A 1107 -24.00 26.35 -4.14
N GLY A 1108 -22.87 26.29 -3.44
CA GLY A 1108 -22.46 27.37 -2.53
C GLY A 1108 -22.16 28.68 -3.26
N LEU A 1109 -21.55 28.61 -4.44
CA LEU A 1109 -21.29 29.80 -5.26
C LEU A 1109 -22.58 30.47 -5.75
N ASP A 1110 -23.57 29.69 -6.19
CA ASP A 1110 -24.89 30.21 -6.60
C ASP A 1110 -25.67 30.82 -5.42
N ALA A 1111 -25.45 30.37 -4.18
CA ALA A 1111 -26.05 30.98 -2.98
C ALA A 1111 -25.42 32.34 -2.63
N ILE A 1112 -24.09 32.50 -2.74
CA ILE A 1112 -23.40 33.76 -2.38
C ILE A 1112 -23.42 34.82 -3.50
N LEU A 1113 -23.40 34.42 -4.78
CA LEU A 1113 -23.30 35.34 -5.93
C LEU A 1113 -24.38 36.45 -5.98
N PRO A 1114 -25.65 36.21 -5.62
CA PRO A 1114 -26.66 37.26 -5.51
C PRO A 1114 -26.26 38.37 -4.53
N ARG A 1115 -25.59 38.02 -3.43
CA ARG A 1115 -25.23 38.93 -2.33
C ARG A 1115 -23.89 39.65 -2.51
N LEU A 1116 -23.01 39.15 -3.39
CA LEU A 1116 -21.78 39.87 -3.75
C LEU A 1116 -22.10 41.13 -4.57
N SER A 1117 -21.39 42.23 -4.33
CA SER A 1117 -21.56 43.49 -5.05
C SER A 1117 -20.24 44.27 -5.15
N CYS A 1118 -20.26 45.42 -5.81
CA CYS A 1118 -19.12 46.32 -5.91
C CYS A 1118 -19.03 47.18 -4.63
N ALA A 1119 -18.20 46.79 -3.66
CA ALA A 1119 -17.84 47.66 -2.54
C ALA A 1119 -16.74 48.64 -2.97
N SER A 1120 -17.00 49.93 -2.73
CA SER A 1120 -16.05 51.04 -2.94
C SER A 1120 -15.34 51.47 -1.65
N ASP A 1121 -15.87 51.09 -0.49
CA ASP A 1121 -15.31 51.35 0.83
C ASP A 1121 -15.09 50.06 1.64
N TRP A 1122 -14.29 50.16 2.70
CA TRP A 1122 -13.90 49.03 3.54
C TRP A 1122 -15.05 48.43 4.37
N MET A 1123 -16.00 49.24 4.86
CA MET A 1123 -17.12 48.73 5.65
C MET A 1123 -18.08 47.92 4.79
N SER A 1124 -18.35 48.37 3.56
CA SER A 1124 -19.13 47.61 2.57
C SER A 1124 -18.43 46.29 2.19
N ALA A 1125 -17.09 46.25 2.14
CA ALA A 1125 -16.34 45.02 1.90
C ALA A 1125 -16.50 44.00 3.06
N VAL A 1126 -16.33 44.44 4.31
CA VAL A 1126 -16.52 43.60 5.52
C VAL A 1126 -17.98 43.15 5.68
N TYR A 1127 -18.94 43.98 5.28
CA TYR A 1127 -20.36 43.61 5.27
C TYR A 1127 -20.66 42.46 4.31
N MET A 1128 -20.14 42.53 3.07
CA MET A 1128 -20.31 41.44 2.10
C MET A 1128 -19.63 40.15 2.55
N GLU A 1129 -18.43 40.24 3.12
CA GLU A 1129 -17.72 39.12 3.74
C GLU A 1129 -18.58 38.43 4.80
N SER A 1130 -19.18 39.21 5.72
CA SER A 1130 -20.12 38.68 6.72
C SER A 1130 -21.34 37.99 6.08
N ASN A 1131 -21.97 38.66 5.10
CA ASN A 1131 -23.18 38.20 4.41
C ASN A 1131 -22.95 36.93 3.54
N THR A 1132 -21.70 36.62 3.16
CA THR A 1132 -21.41 35.35 2.45
C THR A 1132 -21.63 34.10 3.30
N THR A 1133 -21.37 34.19 4.61
CA THR A 1133 -21.61 33.07 5.53
C THR A 1133 -23.12 32.94 5.79
N GLU A 1134 -23.81 34.06 6.00
CA GLU A 1134 -25.26 34.14 6.15
C GLU A 1134 -26.02 33.55 4.94
N ALA A 1135 -25.56 33.82 3.72
CA ALA A 1135 -26.15 33.26 2.50
C ALA A 1135 -26.12 31.72 2.42
N ILE A 1136 -25.09 31.10 3.01
CA ILE A 1136 -24.93 29.65 3.04
C ILE A 1136 -25.87 29.04 4.10
N TRP A 1137 -26.03 29.70 5.25
CA TRP A 1137 -27.01 29.32 6.28
C TRP A 1137 -28.45 29.46 5.80
N ASP A 1138 -28.80 30.56 5.15
CA ASP A 1138 -30.14 30.79 4.56
C ASP A 1138 -30.48 29.76 3.47
N ALA A 1139 -29.46 29.21 2.79
CA ALA A 1139 -29.61 28.13 1.83
C ALA A 1139 -29.68 26.72 2.49
N GLY A 1140 -29.60 26.64 3.82
CA GLY A 1140 -29.69 25.39 4.58
C GLY A 1140 -28.39 24.58 4.68
N TYR A 1141 -27.24 25.21 4.45
CA TYR A 1141 -25.93 24.54 4.41
C TYR A 1141 -25.00 25.00 5.54
N SER A 1142 -23.98 24.18 5.85
CA SER A 1142 -22.96 24.48 6.85
C SER A 1142 -21.68 25.09 6.25
N VAL A 1143 -20.84 25.61 7.14
CA VAL A 1143 -19.61 26.35 6.84
C VAL A 1143 -18.46 25.83 7.71
N PHE A 1144 -17.22 25.86 7.19
CA PHE A 1144 -16.06 25.23 7.85
C PHE A 1144 -14.82 26.12 7.80
N ALA A 1145 -14.03 26.13 8.87
CA ALA A 1145 -12.73 26.80 8.92
C ALA A 1145 -11.61 25.79 9.20
N LEU A 1146 -10.49 25.88 8.47
CA LEU A 1146 -9.37 24.94 8.61
C LEU A 1146 -8.69 24.98 9.97
N MET A 1147 -8.57 26.15 10.59
CA MET A 1147 -7.82 26.36 11.83
C MET A 1147 -8.21 25.35 12.91
N SER A 1148 -7.23 24.70 13.56
CA SER A 1148 -7.49 23.52 14.40
C SER A 1148 -8.49 23.80 15.53
N ALA A 1149 -8.42 24.97 16.16
CA ALA A 1149 -9.33 25.34 17.24
C ALA A 1149 -10.78 25.67 16.80
N TYR A 1150 -11.05 25.76 15.50
CA TYR A 1150 -12.39 25.92 14.93
C TYR A 1150 -12.91 24.58 14.39
N SER A 1151 -12.05 23.81 13.72
CA SER A 1151 -12.39 22.48 13.17
C SER A 1151 -12.61 21.39 14.24
N SER A 1152 -12.13 21.60 15.47
CA SER A 1152 -12.29 20.66 16.60
C SER A 1152 -13.72 20.57 17.15
N HIS A 1153 -14.61 21.50 16.81
CA HIS A 1153 -16.02 21.48 17.22
C HIS A 1153 -16.97 21.35 16.02
N SER A 1154 -18.00 20.51 16.18
CA SER A 1154 -19.00 20.20 15.15
C SER A 1154 -20.00 21.34 14.89
N ASP A 1155 -20.24 22.21 15.87
CA ASP A 1155 -21.08 23.41 15.75
C ASP A 1155 -20.32 24.64 16.28
N TYR A 1156 -19.19 24.95 15.64
CA TYR A 1156 -18.35 26.07 16.06
C TYR A 1156 -19.04 27.45 16.08
N PRO A 1157 -19.92 27.83 15.12
CA PRO A 1157 -20.60 29.13 15.14
C PRO A 1157 -21.40 29.40 16.42
N ALA A 1158 -21.98 28.37 17.05
CA ALA A 1158 -22.74 28.49 18.29
C ALA A 1158 -21.87 28.74 19.55
N VAL A 1159 -20.59 28.34 19.52
CA VAL A 1159 -19.66 28.42 20.67
C VAL A 1159 -18.53 29.45 20.50
N CYS A 1160 -18.51 30.18 19.39
CA CYS A 1160 -17.40 31.08 19.08
C CYS A 1160 -17.45 32.41 19.84
N THR A 1161 -16.42 32.68 20.64
CA THR A 1161 -16.32 33.87 21.52
C THR A 1161 -15.18 34.85 21.14
N ASN A 1162 -14.33 34.48 20.19
CA ASN A 1162 -13.15 35.24 19.79
C ASN A 1162 -13.40 36.16 18.58
N GLY A 1163 -12.72 37.30 18.54
CA GLY A 1163 -12.77 38.23 17.40
C GLY A 1163 -11.87 37.76 16.23
N ASP A 1164 -11.35 38.72 15.46
CA ASP A 1164 -10.32 38.43 14.46
C ASP A 1164 -9.02 37.96 15.15
N VAL A 1165 -8.72 36.66 15.05
CA VAL A 1165 -7.55 36.03 15.69
C VAL A 1165 -6.24 36.24 14.92
N LEU A 1166 -6.28 36.86 13.74
CA LEU A 1166 -5.13 37.04 12.85
C LEU A 1166 -4.21 38.23 13.25
N PHE A 1167 -4.29 38.68 14.50
CA PHE A 1167 -3.47 39.74 15.10
C PHE A 1167 -2.53 39.20 16.19
N GLU A 1168 -1.45 39.93 16.49
CA GLU A 1168 -0.44 39.52 17.46
C GLU A 1168 -1.02 39.33 18.87
N GLY A 1169 -0.76 38.16 19.46
CA GLY A 1169 -1.37 37.71 20.72
C GLY A 1169 -2.85 37.34 20.65
N ALA A 1170 -3.57 37.58 19.54
CA ALA A 1170 -5.02 37.35 19.47
C ALA A 1170 -5.41 35.87 19.36
N TYR A 1171 -4.54 35.00 18.84
CA TYR A 1171 -4.75 33.55 18.80
C TYR A 1171 -4.41 32.92 20.15
N PHE A 1172 -5.37 32.90 21.08
CA PHE A 1172 -5.21 32.35 22.43
C PHE A 1172 -3.98 32.88 23.20
N GLY A 1173 -3.64 34.17 23.05
CA GLY A 1173 -2.44 34.76 23.65
C GLY A 1173 -1.14 34.52 22.87
N SER A 1174 -1.21 33.93 21.68
CA SER A 1174 -0.06 33.42 20.93
C SER A 1174 -0.10 33.76 19.43
N THR A 1175 0.85 33.22 18.66
CA THR A 1175 0.95 33.36 17.20
C THR A 1175 0.54 32.05 16.51
N LEU A 1176 -0.57 32.09 15.76
CA LEU A 1176 -1.05 31.07 14.84
C LEU A 1176 0.06 30.71 13.85
N HIS A 1177 0.34 29.42 13.75
CA HIS A 1177 1.38 28.91 12.86
C HIS A 1177 0.83 28.75 11.44
N PRO A 1178 1.51 29.22 10.37
CA PRO A 1178 0.99 29.18 9.00
C PRO A 1178 0.58 27.80 8.50
N TYR A 1179 1.21 26.73 8.99
CA TYR A 1179 0.80 25.36 8.69
C TYR A 1179 -0.66 25.09 9.10
N ASP A 1180 -1.12 25.55 10.27
CA ASP A 1180 -2.46 25.27 10.82
C ASP A 1180 -3.63 25.73 9.91
N THR A 1181 -3.35 26.64 8.98
CA THR A 1181 -4.33 27.18 8.01
C THR A 1181 -3.82 27.15 6.56
N VAL A 1182 -2.66 26.54 6.31
CA VAL A 1182 -1.88 26.50 5.05
C VAL A 1182 -1.43 27.88 4.52
N PHE A 1183 -2.10 28.99 4.88
CA PHE A 1183 -1.80 30.34 4.43
C PHE A 1183 -1.83 31.33 5.59
N GLN A 1184 -0.89 32.27 5.62
CA GLN A 1184 -0.80 33.28 6.67
C GLN A 1184 -1.21 34.67 6.19
N LYS A 1185 -2.01 35.38 7.00
CA LYS A 1185 -2.30 36.81 6.78
C LYS A 1185 -1.04 37.64 6.95
N ALA A 1186 -0.62 38.33 5.89
CA ALA A 1186 0.70 38.98 5.81
C ALA A 1186 0.69 40.49 6.10
N ASN A 1187 -0.48 41.11 6.29
CA ASN A 1187 -0.65 42.57 6.47
C ASN A 1187 -1.09 42.99 7.88
N ARG A 1188 -0.83 42.15 8.90
CA ARG A 1188 -1.23 42.37 10.30
C ARG A 1188 -0.05 42.59 11.27
N ASN A 1189 1.17 42.79 10.74
CA ASN A 1189 2.44 42.78 11.49
C ASN A 1189 2.65 41.52 12.37
N TYR A 1190 1.93 40.46 12.07
CA TYR A 1190 1.85 39.26 12.87
C TYR A 1190 3.00 38.31 12.60
N GLY A 1191 3.75 37.94 13.64
CA GLY A 1191 4.78 36.90 13.54
C GLY A 1191 5.75 37.14 12.39
N VAL A 1192 6.17 38.39 12.15
CA VAL A 1192 6.94 38.79 10.95
C VAL A 1192 8.20 37.92 10.78
N ASN A 1193 8.86 37.60 11.89
CA ASN A 1193 10.01 36.69 11.92
C ASN A 1193 9.64 35.24 11.56
N THR A 1194 8.49 34.75 12.01
CA THR A 1194 7.97 33.41 11.69
C THR A 1194 7.60 33.32 10.21
N LEU A 1195 6.91 34.32 9.68
CA LEU A 1195 6.53 34.39 8.26
C LEU A 1195 7.76 34.54 7.36
N ALA A 1196 8.75 35.36 7.75
CA ALA A 1196 10.01 35.50 7.04
C ALA A 1196 10.79 34.18 7.01
N ARG A 1197 11.00 33.53 8.17
CA ARG A 1197 11.70 32.23 8.24
C ARG A 1197 10.98 31.12 7.46
N LEU A 1198 9.66 31.03 7.53
CA LEU A 1198 8.90 30.06 6.74
C LEU A 1198 8.95 30.36 5.24
N THR A 1199 9.03 31.64 4.85
CA THR A 1199 9.29 32.02 3.45
C THR A 1199 10.67 31.49 3.03
N GLU A 1200 11.73 31.85 3.75
CA GLU A 1200 13.11 31.42 3.50
C GLU A 1200 13.28 29.89 3.48
N TRP A 1201 12.63 29.16 4.41
CA TRP A 1201 12.68 27.69 4.46
C TRP A 1201 11.92 27.03 3.31
N THR A 1202 10.82 27.64 2.83
CA THR A 1202 10.05 27.10 1.69
C THR A 1202 10.79 27.34 0.37
N ASP A 1203 11.38 28.53 0.21
CA ASP A 1203 12.30 28.86 -0.89
C ASP A 1203 13.49 27.88 -0.91
N ALA A 1204 14.17 27.68 0.22
CA ALA A 1204 15.33 26.81 0.34
C ALA A 1204 15.01 25.32 0.16
N ALA A 1205 13.79 24.89 0.52
CA ALA A 1205 13.32 23.52 0.29
C ALA A 1205 13.01 23.20 -1.18
N GLY A 1206 12.91 24.22 -2.05
CA GLY A 1206 12.56 24.04 -3.46
C GLY A 1206 11.15 23.49 -3.70
N TYR A 1207 10.25 23.62 -2.72
CA TYR A 1207 8.88 23.11 -2.83
C TYR A 1207 8.12 23.80 -3.97
N SER A 1208 7.44 23.03 -4.84
CA SER A 1208 6.48 23.60 -5.79
C SER A 1208 5.23 22.74 -5.92
N SER A 1209 4.06 23.36 -5.77
CA SER A 1209 2.78 22.71 -6.03
C SER A 1209 2.70 22.16 -7.46
N TRP A 1210 3.45 22.72 -8.42
CA TRP A 1210 3.45 22.26 -9.81
C TRP A 1210 3.99 20.82 -9.96
N GLU A 1211 4.92 20.42 -9.10
CA GLU A 1211 5.51 19.08 -9.09
C GLU A 1211 4.66 18.09 -8.27
N VAL A 1212 4.02 18.58 -7.20
CA VAL A 1212 3.28 17.75 -6.23
C VAL A 1212 1.82 17.50 -6.67
N CYS A 1213 1.15 18.49 -7.24
CA CYS A 1213 -0.27 18.44 -7.57
C CYS A 1213 -0.55 17.95 -9.01
N GLY A 1214 -0.64 16.64 -9.23
CA GLY A 1214 -1.08 16.08 -10.52
C GLY A 1214 -1.44 14.59 -10.51
N ARG A 1215 -2.36 14.16 -11.38
CA ARG A 1215 -2.78 12.74 -11.46
C ARG A 1215 -1.61 11.79 -11.73
N GLY A 1216 -0.65 12.17 -12.57
CA GLY A 1216 0.56 11.38 -12.85
C GLY A 1216 1.65 11.44 -11.77
N ALA A 1217 1.57 12.37 -10.82
CA ALA A 1217 2.43 12.38 -9.63
C ALA A 1217 1.89 11.41 -8.57
N ARG A 1218 0.56 11.38 -8.39
CA ARG A 1218 -0.16 10.46 -7.48
C ARG A 1218 0.03 8.97 -7.79
N GLU A 1219 0.32 8.59 -9.04
CA GLU A 1219 0.61 7.19 -9.41
C GLU A 1219 2.07 6.76 -9.18
N LYS A 1220 2.99 7.71 -8.95
CA LYS A 1220 4.43 7.42 -8.79
C LYS A 1220 4.93 7.40 -7.35
N MET A 1221 4.18 7.92 -6.39
CA MET A 1221 4.57 7.99 -4.99
C MET A 1221 3.40 7.56 -4.11
N GLY A 1222 3.66 6.61 -3.20
CA GLY A 1222 2.65 5.97 -2.36
C GLY A 1222 2.05 6.90 -1.28
N PRO A 1223 1.06 6.41 -0.52
CA PRO A 1223 0.31 7.23 0.42
C PRO A 1223 1.17 7.67 1.61
N LEU A 1224 1.28 8.99 1.80
CA LEU A 1224 1.72 9.63 3.04
C LEU A 1224 0.55 10.41 3.66
N GLY A 1225 0.54 10.51 4.99
CA GLY A 1225 -0.60 11.01 5.76
C GLY A 1225 -0.99 12.45 5.43
N GLY A 1226 -2.30 12.68 5.29
CA GLY A 1226 -2.87 13.94 4.85
C GLY A 1226 -3.14 14.98 5.94
N TRP A 1227 -3.25 16.24 5.52
CA TRP A 1227 -3.70 17.36 6.34
C TRP A 1227 -5.18 17.22 6.67
N GLY A 1228 -5.50 17.17 7.96
CA GLY A 1228 -6.89 17.18 8.43
C GLY A 1228 -7.55 15.81 8.61
N ARG A 1229 -6.77 14.77 8.97
CA ARG A 1229 -7.26 13.60 9.75
C ARG A 1229 -7.05 13.76 11.26
N TRP A 1230 -7.22 14.97 11.78
CA TRP A 1230 -7.54 15.16 13.20
C TRP A 1230 -9.03 14.90 13.37
N ASN A 1231 -9.41 13.62 13.56
CA ASN A 1231 -10.78 13.30 13.95
C ASN A 1231 -11.03 13.89 15.34
N GLN A 1232 -12.21 14.48 15.51
CA GLN A 1232 -12.67 15.05 16.77
C GLN A 1232 -12.75 13.96 17.86
N THR A 1233 -11.80 13.98 18.80
CA THR A 1233 -11.92 13.34 20.11
C THR A 1233 -11.93 14.45 21.17
N PRO A 1234 -12.95 14.53 22.04
CA PRO A 1234 -12.87 15.37 23.24
C PRO A 1234 -11.68 14.93 24.09
N PHE A 1235 -10.97 15.89 24.67
CA PHE A 1235 -10.03 15.62 25.77
C PHE A 1235 -10.84 15.42 27.07
N GLU A 1236 -10.84 14.18 27.58
CA GLU A 1236 -11.01 13.85 29.00
C GLU A 1236 -9.77 13.04 29.46
#